data_AF-B1I2U8-F1
#
_entry.id   AF-B1I2U8-F1
#
_cell.length_a   1.000
_cell.length_b   1.000
_cell.length_c   1.000
_cell.angle_alpha   90.00
_cell.angle_beta   90.00
_cell.angle_gamma   90.00
#
_symmetry.space_group_name_H-M   'P 1'
#
loop_
_entity.id
_entity.type
_entity.pdbx_description
1 polymer ?
#
loop_
_entity_poly.entity_id
_entity_poly.type
_entity_poly.pdbx_seq_one_letter_code
_entity_poly.pdbx_strand_id
1 'polypeptide(L)'
;MKDEAAESIPGAVRPVFHEELDLLGLQNYWKYEPHMVPLLWAVGRRYYYRGQFVAEAIGGSFFERPRMHVQAEGLALEPVDLSGMLERNDSILRDMVHATLDCIKAVHERYRDRVDTVAVAFSGGKDSLVLLDLVQRVLPPDEFVVVFNDTTMELSATYEAVEAAKKRWGKLRFFTARAPRPARETWQEFGPPSRLHRWCCTVHKSAPTLRLLREMCGRPAVRALIYDGNRREESPARAAYPAVSEGKKHPGQINVSPLLNWGLTEVHLYLMCRDLLLNRAYRWGVVRVGCAVCPFASQWSNFVCGFCFREDALIFLELLESYARKKGISSEVGRRRFIAERSWASRAGGREMAARARVFLEEQDGQVVFLLRRPREDWLEWAKALGSVELEAPGRGVITNSFGSFPFRLRDYEKGLAVTITRVAGTDPIFKSRLRAVANKAAYCVGCRSCEVECPTGALRVDKKVAINAVRCSHCGRCLSFVEKSCLAAKSLSVTGSGDRVKGLNRYQEFGMRKQWLAEYLRNPQSWWVENTLGNRQLEAMRVWLREAELAENQSLGLTPLGDRLQQLGADHLLTWAVVWTNLAHNSALVNWYVQEVGWGIRWTKRGLVSLMSEDLSQRTRENAVDALVGLLTHTPLGEQLGLGCAERKGRVIQAVTKHGWADPHPVALLYALYRLAEKLTRYNFTLSELFEEKIESPFLLFGVGRELLTRYLQGLSVNRPDWIRVEAVRDLDNVYLEEGRRAFEVLDLVLART
;
A
#
# COMPACT_ATOMS: atom_id res chain seq x y z
N MET A 1 -56.71 -9.94 4.41
CA MET A 1 -56.35 -8.86 3.45
C MET A 1 -56.40 -7.54 4.22
N LYS A 2 -55.31 -6.89 4.60
CA LYS A 2 -53.97 -6.79 3.99
C LYS A 2 -52.92 -7.46 4.88
N ASP A 3 -52.11 -8.34 4.29
CA ASP A 3 -50.79 -8.66 4.83
C ASP A 3 -50.00 -7.36 4.84
N GLU A 4 -49.69 -6.82 6.02
CA GLU A 4 -48.55 -5.93 6.16
C GLU A 4 -47.33 -6.78 5.77
N ALA A 5 -46.86 -6.58 4.55
CA ALA A 5 -45.63 -7.19 4.08
C ALA A 5 -44.54 -6.80 5.09
N ALA A 6 -44.14 -7.75 5.94
CA ALA A 6 -43.05 -7.56 6.88
C ALA A 6 -41.84 -7.09 6.06
N GLU A 7 -41.47 -5.81 6.19
CA GLU A 7 -40.30 -5.27 5.52
C GLU A 7 -39.10 -6.13 5.92
N SER A 8 -38.56 -6.87 4.95
CA SER A 8 -37.39 -7.71 5.18
C SER A 8 -36.25 -6.83 5.68
N ILE A 9 -35.67 -7.14 6.85
CA ILE A 9 -34.55 -6.36 7.39
C ILE A 9 -33.30 -6.62 6.51
N PRO A 10 -32.76 -5.62 5.81
CA PRO A 10 -31.68 -5.85 4.86
C PRO A 10 -30.32 -5.88 5.58
N GLY A 11 -29.59 -6.99 5.49
CA GLY A 11 -28.18 -7.09 5.92
C GLY A 11 -27.89 -8.18 6.96
N ALA A 12 -26.66 -8.21 7.44
CA ALA A 12 -26.18 -9.22 8.38
C ALA A 12 -26.76 -9.01 9.79
N VAL A 13 -27.75 -9.82 10.16
CA VAL A 13 -28.45 -9.73 11.45
C VAL A 13 -27.64 -10.43 12.55
N ARG A 14 -27.57 -9.83 13.73
CA ARG A 14 -26.95 -10.43 14.92
C ARG A 14 -27.81 -10.26 16.17
N PRO A 15 -27.71 -11.19 17.13
CA PRO A 15 -28.37 -11.03 18.42
C PRO A 15 -27.77 -9.88 19.23
N VAL A 16 -28.59 -9.28 20.08
CA VAL A 16 -28.21 -8.26 21.06
C VAL A 16 -28.61 -8.74 22.45
N PHE A 17 -27.68 -8.63 23.39
CA PHE A 17 -27.85 -9.06 24.77
C PHE A 17 -27.89 -7.84 25.69
N HIS A 18 -28.35 -8.04 26.92
CA HIS A 18 -28.49 -6.96 27.90
C HIS A 18 -27.18 -6.20 28.13
N GLU A 19 -26.02 -6.88 28.08
CA GLU A 19 -24.71 -6.25 28.29
C GLU A 19 -24.39 -5.16 27.27
N GLU A 20 -24.81 -5.33 26.02
CA GLU A 20 -24.68 -4.29 24.99
C GLU A 20 -25.65 -3.13 25.24
N LEU A 21 -26.87 -3.42 25.69
CA LEU A 21 -27.85 -2.38 26.00
C LEU A 21 -27.40 -1.51 27.18
N ASP A 22 -26.88 -2.15 28.23
CA ASP A 22 -26.29 -1.49 29.41
C ASP A 22 -25.10 -0.62 29.03
N LEU A 23 -24.23 -1.16 28.16
CA LEU A 23 -23.06 -0.45 27.64
C LEU A 23 -23.47 0.82 26.86
N LEU A 24 -24.64 0.82 26.23
CA LEU A 24 -25.18 1.94 25.47
C LEU A 24 -26.04 2.90 26.29
N GLY A 25 -26.32 2.58 27.56
CA GLY A 25 -27.18 3.42 28.41
C GLY A 25 -28.67 3.28 28.08
N LEU A 26 -29.08 2.20 27.41
CA LEU A 26 -30.46 1.98 26.97
C LEU A 26 -31.42 1.60 28.11
N GLN A 27 -30.90 1.22 29.27
CA GLN A 27 -31.67 1.03 30.51
C GLN A 27 -32.37 2.31 30.98
N ASN A 28 -31.94 3.49 30.50
CA ASN A 28 -32.60 4.76 30.79
C ASN A 28 -33.86 4.98 29.93
N TYR A 29 -34.04 4.21 28.86
CA TYR A 29 -35.12 4.36 27.89
C TYR A 29 -36.08 3.16 27.88
N TRP A 30 -35.57 1.96 28.17
CA TRP A 30 -36.30 0.69 28.10
C TRP A 30 -36.19 -0.10 29.40
N LYS A 31 -37.18 -0.96 29.65
CA LYS A 31 -37.20 -1.92 30.77
C LYS A 31 -36.85 -3.31 30.24
N TYR A 32 -35.85 -3.94 30.85
CA TYR A 32 -35.44 -5.31 30.54
C TYR A 32 -34.61 -5.87 31.70
N GLU A 33 -34.63 -7.19 31.85
CA GLU A 33 -33.88 -7.89 32.89
C GLU A 33 -32.61 -8.54 32.32
N PRO A 34 -31.53 -8.68 33.11
CA PRO A 34 -30.35 -9.45 32.72
C PRO A 34 -30.73 -10.88 32.34
N HIS A 35 -30.35 -11.28 31.13
CA HIS A 35 -30.72 -12.60 30.58
C HIS A 35 -29.64 -13.18 29.66
N MET A 36 -29.59 -14.51 29.58
CA MET A 36 -28.62 -15.24 28.76
C MET A 36 -29.02 -15.32 27.28
N VAL A 37 -30.31 -15.26 27.00
CA VAL A 37 -30.90 -15.26 25.64
C VAL A 37 -30.95 -13.82 25.10
N PRO A 38 -30.82 -13.60 23.78
CA PRO A 38 -30.96 -12.27 23.18
C PRO A 38 -32.30 -11.60 23.51
N LEU A 39 -32.30 -10.28 23.61
CA LEU A 39 -33.50 -9.46 23.84
C LEU A 39 -34.03 -8.86 22.53
N LEU A 40 -33.15 -8.57 21.58
CA LEU A 40 -33.49 -7.99 20.29
C LEU A 40 -32.38 -8.25 19.25
N TRP A 41 -32.54 -7.70 18.06
CA TRP A 41 -31.63 -7.91 16.94
C TRP A 41 -30.98 -6.61 16.47
N ALA A 42 -29.79 -6.70 15.88
CA ALA A 42 -29.12 -5.56 15.27
C ALA A 42 -28.68 -5.85 13.84
N VAL A 43 -28.79 -4.83 12.99
CA VAL A 43 -28.14 -4.78 11.68
C VAL A 43 -27.21 -3.57 11.65
N GLY A 44 -25.91 -3.85 11.57
CA GLY A 44 -24.89 -2.82 11.77
C GLY A 44 -25.00 -2.21 13.17
N ARG A 45 -25.55 -1.01 13.25
CA ARG A 45 -25.73 -0.24 14.50
C ARG A 45 -27.19 0.17 14.75
N ARG A 46 -28.12 -0.42 13.99
CA ARG A 46 -29.56 -0.22 14.10
C ARG A 46 -30.15 -1.40 14.83
N TYR A 47 -31.01 -1.11 15.79
CA TYR A 47 -31.63 -2.08 16.69
C TYR A 47 -33.08 -2.28 16.31
N TYR A 48 -33.49 -3.54 16.31
CA TYR A 48 -34.82 -3.98 15.89
C TYR A 48 -35.44 -4.87 16.96
N TYR A 49 -36.59 -4.46 17.49
CA TYR A 49 -37.39 -5.25 18.42
C TYR A 49 -38.67 -5.70 17.73
N ARG A 50 -38.92 -7.02 17.70
CA ARG A 50 -40.06 -7.64 17.00
C ARG A 50 -40.24 -7.14 15.54
N GLY A 51 -39.11 -6.96 14.85
CA GLY A 51 -39.07 -6.50 13.44
C GLY A 51 -39.10 -4.99 13.26
N GLN A 52 -39.42 -4.20 14.29
CA GLN A 52 -39.51 -2.75 14.20
C GLN A 52 -38.18 -2.09 14.59
N PHE A 53 -37.76 -1.08 13.84
CA PHE A 53 -36.59 -0.26 14.17
C PHE A 53 -36.87 0.61 15.40
N VAL A 54 -36.03 0.50 16.43
CA VAL A 54 -36.26 1.14 17.75
C VAL A 54 -35.15 2.08 18.21
N ALA A 55 -33.91 1.89 17.74
CA ALA A 55 -32.80 2.79 18.04
C ALA A 55 -31.63 2.64 17.06
N GLU A 56 -30.76 3.65 16.99
CA GLU A 56 -29.48 3.60 16.28
C GLU A 56 -28.34 4.19 17.12
N ALA A 57 -27.16 3.56 17.05
CA ALA A 57 -25.94 4.07 17.68
C ALA A 57 -25.00 4.74 16.66
N ILE A 58 -24.64 6.00 16.92
CA ILE A 58 -23.82 6.82 16.01
C ILE A 58 -22.48 7.18 16.67
N GLY A 59 -21.38 7.00 15.95
CA GLY A 59 -20.03 7.31 16.45
C GLY A 59 -19.42 6.23 17.35
N GLY A 60 -18.69 6.64 18.39
CA GLY A 60 -17.95 5.76 19.28
C GLY A 60 -16.48 5.60 18.89
N SER A 61 -15.60 5.55 19.89
CA SER A 61 -14.16 5.32 19.72
C SER A 61 -13.58 4.72 21.01
N PHE A 62 -12.25 4.49 21.05
CA PHE A 62 -11.57 4.05 22.28
C PHE A 62 -11.82 4.95 23.50
N PHE A 63 -12.19 6.22 23.29
CA PHE A 63 -12.31 7.21 24.35
C PHE A 63 -13.71 7.82 24.49
N GLU A 64 -14.61 7.52 23.55
CA GLU A 64 -15.92 8.16 23.47
C GLU A 64 -17.00 7.11 23.27
N ARG A 65 -18.09 7.23 24.04
CA ARG A 65 -19.29 6.43 23.84
C ARG A 65 -20.02 6.91 22.57
N PRO A 66 -20.70 6.00 21.84
CA PRO A 66 -21.59 6.40 20.77
C PRO A 66 -22.77 7.20 21.33
N ARG A 67 -23.34 8.06 20.49
CA ARG A 67 -24.62 8.73 20.78
C ARG A 67 -25.75 7.81 20.37
N MET A 68 -26.76 7.71 21.22
CA MET A 68 -27.96 6.93 20.94
C MET A 68 -29.05 7.82 20.36
N HIS A 69 -29.64 7.39 19.25
CA HIS A 69 -30.88 7.93 18.71
C HIS A 69 -31.98 6.89 18.98
N VAL A 70 -32.80 7.13 20.00
CA VAL A 70 -33.89 6.24 20.41
C VAL A 70 -35.18 6.72 19.74
N GLN A 71 -35.84 5.83 18.99
CA GLN A 71 -37.07 6.15 18.28
C GLN A 71 -38.31 5.78 19.09
N ALA A 72 -38.24 4.70 19.88
CA ALA A 72 -39.33 4.24 20.73
C ALA A 72 -38.85 4.19 22.18
N GLU A 73 -39.48 4.96 23.07
CA GLU A 73 -39.21 4.96 24.50
C GLU A 73 -40.21 4.10 25.27
N GLY A 74 -39.87 3.71 26.50
CA GLY A 74 -40.78 2.96 27.39
C GLY A 74 -41.02 1.50 26.99
N LEU A 75 -40.23 0.95 26.05
CA LEU A 75 -40.32 -0.46 25.68
C LEU A 75 -40.01 -1.37 26.87
N ALA A 76 -40.82 -2.42 27.04
CA ALA A 76 -40.50 -3.55 27.90
C ALA A 76 -40.01 -4.70 27.00
N LEU A 77 -38.71 -4.98 27.03
CA LEU A 77 -38.13 -6.03 26.19
C LEU A 77 -38.23 -7.38 26.90
N GLU A 78 -38.73 -8.36 26.16
CA GLU A 78 -38.78 -9.75 26.59
C GLU A 78 -37.70 -10.56 25.87
N PRO A 79 -37.13 -11.60 26.52
CA PRO A 79 -36.24 -12.55 25.85
C PRO A 79 -36.89 -13.15 24.60
N VAL A 80 -36.08 -13.32 23.55
CA VAL A 80 -36.53 -13.99 22.32
C VAL A 80 -36.94 -15.44 22.66
N ASP A 81 -38.07 -15.90 22.09
CA ASP A 81 -38.44 -17.31 22.08
C ASP A 81 -37.43 -18.11 21.24
N LEU A 82 -36.39 -18.58 21.92
CA LEU A 82 -35.26 -19.26 21.29
C LEU A 82 -35.70 -20.58 20.64
N SER A 83 -36.52 -21.36 21.34
CA SER A 83 -36.98 -22.66 20.85
C SER A 83 -37.83 -22.49 19.60
N GLY A 84 -38.85 -21.64 19.64
CA GLY A 84 -39.71 -21.39 18.48
C GLY A 84 -38.95 -20.79 17.30
N MET A 85 -37.96 -19.92 17.55
CA MET A 85 -37.09 -19.39 16.49
C MET A 85 -36.24 -20.49 15.85
N LEU A 86 -35.59 -21.34 16.65
CA LEU A 86 -34.72 -22.40 16.13
C LEU A 86 -35.52 -23.46 15.37
N GLU A 87 -36.70 -23.83 15.85
CA GLU A 87 -37.62 -24.75 15.15
C GLU A 87 -38.02 -24.22 13.76
N ARG A 88 -38.32 -22.92 13.65
CA ARG A 88 -38.68 -22.29 12.36
C ARG A 88 -37.51 -22.22 11.36
N ASN A 89 -36.27 -22.23 11.84
CA ASN A 89 -35.07 -22.15 10.99
C ASN A 89 -34.37 -23.50 10.80
N ASP A 90 -34.93 -24.57 11.36
CA ASP A 90 -34.28 -25.87 11.46
C ASP A 90 -33.95 -26.48 10.08
N SER A 91 -34.89 -26.44 9.12
CA SER A 91 -34.66 -26.99 7.78
C SER A 91 -33.48 -26.33 7.07
N ILE A 92 -33.44 -24.99 7.08
CA ILE A 92 -32.37 -24.19 6.47
C ILE A 92 -31.02 -24.52 7.11
N LEU A 93 -30.98 -24.56 8.45
CA LEU A 93 -29.74 -24.87 9.18
C LEU A 93 -29.27 -26.31 8.91
N ARG A 94 -30.17 -27.29 8.88
CA ARG A 94 -29.83 -28.69 8.57
C ARG A 94 -29.21 -28.83 7.19
N ASP A 95 -29.80 -28.22 6.17
CA ASP A 95 -29.30 -28.30 4.79
C ASP A 95 -27.91 -27.67 4.67
N MET A 96 -27.72 -26.49 5.26
CA MET A 96 -26.42 -25.81 5.29
C MET A 96 -25.36 -26.63 6.02
N VAL A 97 -25.72 -27.25 7.13
CA VAL A 97 -24.84 -28.11 7.91
C VAL A 97 -24.44 -29.33 7.10
N HIS A 98 -25.39 -30.06 6.50
CA HIS A 98 -25.09 -31.24 5.68
C HIS A 98 -24.15 -30.90 4.51
N ALA A 99 -24.47 -29.85 3.74
CA ALA A 99 -23.61 -29.40 2.65
C ALA A 99 -22.18 -29.05 3.12
N THR A 100 -22.05 -28.48 4.32
CA THR A 100 -20.74 -28.12 4.89
C THR A 100 -19.96 -29.35 5.37
N LEU A 101 -20.63 -30.33 5.98
CA LEU A 101 -20.02 -31.60 6.40
C LEU A 101 -19.52 -32.38 5.18
N ASP A 102 -20.31 -32.45 4.11
CA ASP A 102 -19.94 -33.10 2.85
C ASP A 102 -18.71 -32.43 2.22
N CYS A 103 -18.68 -31.09 2.22
CA CYS A 103 -17.52 -30.32 1.75
C CYS A 103 -16.25 -30.63 2.58
N ILE A 104 -16.35 -30.64 3.91
CA ILE A 104 -15.21 -30.97 4.79
C ILE A 104 -14.70 -32.38 4.49
N LYS A 105 -15.61 -33.36 4.37
CA LYS A 105 -15.30 -34.76 4.07
C LYS A 105 -14.60 -34.91 2.72
N ALA A 106 -15.21 -34.38 1.65
CA ALA A 106 -14.68 -34.49 0.29
C ALA A 106 -13.30 -33.84 0.15
N VAL A 107 -13.09 -32.69 0.81
CA VAL A 107 -11.77 -32.04 0.83
C VAL A 107 -10.76 -32.87 1.62
N HIS A 108 -11.13 -33.40 2.79
CA HIS A 108 -10.22 -34.23 3.57
C HIS A 108 -9.79 -35.47 2.80
N GLU A 109 -10.73 -36.23 2.23
CA GLU A 109 -10.44 -37.42 1.42
C GLU A 109 -9.51 -37.13 0.24
N ARG A 110 -9.70 -35.97 -0.41
CA ARG A 110 -8.83 -35.54 -1.52
C ARG A 110 -7.39 -35.24 -1.10
N TYR A 111 -7.18 -34.73 0.12
CA TYR A 111 -5.88 -34.19 0.55
C TYR A 111 -5.17 -35.04 1.61
N ARG A 112 -5.84 -35.97 2.32
CA ARG A 112 -5.26 -36.71 3.47
C ARG A 112 -3.92 -37.38 3.15
N ASP A 113 -3.77 -37.94 1.95
CA ASP A 113 -2.54 -38.62 1.52
C ASP A 113 -1.51 -37.69 0.85
N ARG A 114 -1.84 -36.39 0.73
CA ARG A 114 -1.03 -35.36 0.05
C ARG A 114 -0.47 -34.31 0.99
N VAL A 115 -0.79 -34.41 2.28
CA VAL A 115 -0.42 -33.45 3.32
C VAL A 115 0.23 -34.17 4.48
N ASP A 116 1.10 -33.46 5.18
CA ASP A 116 1.80 -34.01 6.35
C ASP A 116 0.95 -33.92 7.62
N THR A 117 0.01 -32.98 7.66
CA THR A 117 -0.84 -32.71 8.82
C THR A 117 -2.09 -31.92 8.43
N VAL A 118 -3.16 -32.13 9.19
CA VAL A 118 -4.42 -31.40 9.10
C VAL A 118 -4.61 -30.58 10.38
N ALA A 119 -4.97 -29.32 10.24
CA ALA A 119 -5.19 -28.41 11.36
C ALA A 119 -6.48 -27.60 11.21
N VAL A 120 -7.11 -27.30 12.34
CA VAL A 120 -8.18 -26.30 12.43
C VAL A 120 -7.59 -25.03 13.05
N ALA A 121 -7.64 -23.93 12.31
CA ALA A 121 -7.24 -22.62 12.81
C ALA A 121 -8.33 -22.09 13.75
N PHE A 122 -8.02 -22.04 15.05
CA PHE A 122 -8.97 -21.69 16.09
C PHE A 122 -8.65 -20.33 16.70
N SER A 123 -9.65 -19.46 16.84
CA SER A 123 -9.46 -18.11 17.36
C SER A 123 -10.33 -17.77 18.58
N GLY A 124 -11.10 -18.73 19.10
CA GLY A 124 -12.09 -18.47 20.16
C GLY A 124 -13.23 -17.53 19.73
N GLY A 125 -13.35 -17.25 18.43
CA GLY A 125 -14.44 -16.46 17.85
C GLY A 125 -15.59 -17.35 17.37
N LYS A 126 -16.76 -16.74 17.16
CA LYS A 126 -17.99 -17.44 16.74
C LYS A 126 -17.78 -18.36 15.53
N ASP A 127 -17.10 -17.85 14.50
CA ASP A 127 -16.89 -18.58 13.25
C ASP A 127 -15.95 -19.79 13.46
N SER A 128 -14.90 -19.64 14.29
CA SER A 128 -13.99 -20.75 14.61
C SER A 128 -14.59 -21.81 15.54
N LEU A 129 -15.57 -21.43 16.37
CA LEU A 129 -16.31 -22.36 17.23
C LEU A 129 -17.25 -23.24 16.39
N VAL A 130 -18.00 -22.63 15.47
CA VAL A 130 -18.83 -23.37 14.50
C VAL A 130 -17.97 -24.28 13.63
N LEU A 131 -16.86 -23.77 13.08
CA LEU A 131 -15.95 -24.55 12.27
C LEU A 131 -15.41 -25.77 13.02
N LEU A 132 -14.95 -25.59 14.26
CA LEU A 132 -14.40 -26.69 15.06
C LEU A 132 -15.47 -27.76 15.34
N ASP A 133 -16.69 -27.35 15.70
CA ASP A 133 -17.80 -28.29 15.91
C ASP A 133 -18.16 -29.06 14.64
N LEU A 134 -18.10 -28.43 13.46
CA LEU A 134 -18.38 -29.10 12.19
C LEU A 134 -17.25 -30.06 11.79
N VAL A 135 -15.99 -29.64 11.91
CA VAL A 135 -14.84 -30.49 11.54
C VAL A 135 -14.78 -31.74 12.42
N GLN A 136 -14.96 -31.61 13.74
CA GLN A 136 -14.91 -32.76 14.66
C GLN A 136 -16.07 -33.76 14.47
N ARG A 137 -17.16 -33.36 13.79
CA ARG A 137 -18.25 -34.27 13.40
C ARG A 137 -17.90 -35.15 12.21
N VAL A 138 -16.90 -34.75 11.43
CA VAL A 138 -16.47 -35.46 10.21
C VAL A 138 -15.16 -36.20 10.43
N LEU A 139 -14.20 -35.55 11.08
CA LEU A 139 -12.84 -36.06 11.24
C LEU A 139 -12.63 -36.64 12.64
N PRO A 140 -12.01 -37.83 12.76
CA PRO A 140 -11.58 -38.37 14.04
C PRO A 140 -10.60 -37.42 14.78
N PRO A 141 -10.64 -37.36 16.12
CA PRO A 141 -9.77 -36.49 16.93
C PRO A 141 -8.26 -36.60 16.70
N ASP A 142 -7.79 -37.74 16.21
CA ASP A 142 -6.39 -38.05 15.93
C ASP A 142 -5.96 -37.69 14.50
N GLU A 143 -6.90 -37.49 13.58
CA GLU A 143 -6.62 -37.10 12.18
C GLU A 143 -6.36 -35.59 12.00
N PHE A 144 -6.64 -34.76 13.01
CA PHE A 144 -6.36 -33.33 12.96
C PHE A 144 -5.94 -32.75 14.31
N VAL A 145 -5.40 -31.53 14.28
CA VAL A 145 -5.04 -30.77 15.50
C VAL A 145 -5.73 -29.41 15.50
N VAL A 146 -5.96 -28.87 16.70
CA VAL A 146 -6.55 -27.53 16.85
C VAL A 146 -5.45 -26.56 17.22
N VAL A 147 -5.25 -25.52 16.41
CA VAL A 147 -4.18 -24.54 16.64
C VAL A 147 -4.79 -23.19 17.02
N PHE A 148 -4.57 -22.78 18.27
CA PHE A 148 -4.83 -21.41 18.70
C PHE A 148 -3.60 -20.54 18.43
N ASN A 149 -3.81 -19.45 17.69
CA ASN A 149 -2.77 -18.48 17.40
C ASN A 149 -2.76 -17.36 18.43
N ASP A 150 -1.89 -17.50 19.42
CA ASP A 150 -1.72 -16.46 20.42
C ASP A 150 -0.79 -15.37 19.89
N THR A 151 -1.41 -14.24 19.52
CA THR A 151 -0.69 -13.07 19.03
C THR A 151 -0.18 -12.15 20.12
N THR A 152 -0.51 -12.45 21.39
CA THR A 152 -0.37 -11.56 22.55
C THR A 152 -1.06 -10.20 22.38
N MET A 153 -2.01 -10.08 21.44
CA MET A 153 -2.85 -8.91 21.23
C MET A 153 -4.34 -9.24 21.42
N GLU A 154 -4.68 -10.49 21.76
CA GLU A 154 -6.07 -10.92 21.88
C GLU A 154 -6.75 -10.31 23.10
N LEU A 155 -8.08 -10.19 23.03
CA LEU A 155 -8.90 -9.82 24.20
C LEU A 155 -8.85 -10.92 25.26
N SER A 156 -8.95 -10.54 26.53
CA SER A 156 -9.15 -11.45 27.67
C SER A 156 -10.28 -12.47 27.42
N ALA A 157 -11.41 -12.00 26.87
CA ALA A 157 -12.54 -12.83 26.46
C ALA A 157 -12.18 -13.93 25.43
N THR A 158 -11.16 -13.71 24.58
CA THR A 158 -10.65 -14.73 23.66
C THR A 158 -9.98 -15.88 24.41
N TYR A 159 -9.15 -15.58 25.40
CA TYR A 159 -8.47 -16.62 26.19
C TYR A 159 -9.49 -17.45 26.98
N GLU A 160 -10.48 -16.80 27.57
CA GLU A 160 -11.59 -17.49 28.26
C GLU A 160 -12.35 -18.43 27.31
N ALA A 161 -12.68 -17.96 26.10
CA ALA A 161 -13.35 -18.78 25.10
C ALA A 161 -12.49 -19.97 24.65
N VAL A 162 -11.17 -19.80 24.55
CA VAL A 162 -10.23 -20.87 24.23
C VAL A 162 -10.17 -21.92 25.33
N GLU A 163 -10.10 -21.51 26.60
CA GLU A 163 -10.09 -22.44 27.72
C GLU A 163 -11.43 -23.16 27.88
N ALA A 164 -12.55 -22.47 27.67
CA ALA A 164 -13.88 -23.10 27.63
C ALA A 164 -13.99 -24.11 26.48
N ALA A 165 -13.44 -23.79 25.30
CA ALA A 165 -13.41 -24.70 24.16
C ALA A 165 -12.57 -25.96 24.44
N LYS A 166 -11.39 -25.81 25.05
CA LYS A 166 -10.56 -26.96 25.46
C LYS A 166 -11.29 -27.89 26.41
N LYS A 167 -12.05 -27.35 27.37
CA LYS A 167 -12.87 -28.14 28.30
C LYS A 167 -13.99 -28.88 27.56
N ARG A 168 -14.72 -28.20 26.66
CA ARG A 168 -15.82 -28.80 25.90
C ARG A 168 -15.33 -29.91 24.95
N TRP A 169 -14.22 -29.68 24.27
CA TRP A 169 -13.63 -30.62 23.31
C TRP A 169 -12.37 -31.29 23.88
N GLY A 170 -12.44 -31.81 25.11
CA GLY A 170 -11.29 -32.37 25.84
C GLY A 170 -10.59 -33.56 25.18
N LYS A 171 -11.22 -34.20 24.17
CA LYS A 171 -10.60 -35.26 23.35
C LYS A 171 -9.75 -34.73 22.20
N LEU A 172 -9.89 -33.46 21.83
CA LEU A 172 -9.13 -32.85 20.73
C LEU A 172 -7.78 -32.35 21.21
N ARG A 173 -6.78 -32.41 20.33
CA ARG A 173 -5.41 -31.96 20.62
C ARG A 173 -5.26 -30.47 20.32
N PHE A 174 -5.39 -29.64 21.35
CA PHE A 174 -5.17 -28.21 21.27
C PHE A 174 -3.69 -27.85 21.43
N PHE A 175 -3.19 -27.00 20.54
CA PHE A 175 -1.86 -26.41 20.62
C PHE A 175 -1.92 -24.89 20.50
N THR A 176 -1.01 -24.21 21.18
CA THR A 176 -0.86 -22.76 21.09
C THR A 176 0.38 -22.43 20.27
N ALA A 177 0.20 -21.74 19.15
CA ALA A 177 1.28 -21.17 18.35
C ALA A 177 1.51 -19.72 18.77
N ARG A 178 2.74 -19.37 19.17
CA ARG A 178 3.13 -18.02 19.59
C ARG A 178 4.42 -17.58 18.92
N ALA A 179 4.53 -16.29 18.58
CA ALA A 179 5.78 -15.72 18.10
C ALA A 179 6.84 -15.67 19.22
N PRO A 180 8.14 -15.69 18.90
CA PRO A 180 9.20 -15.67 19.91
C PRO A 180 9.21 -14.40 20.78
N ARG A 181 8.73 -13.27 20.24
CA ARG A 181 8.62 -11.99 20.94
C ARG A 181 7.16 -11.56 21.02
N PRO A 182 6.71 -11.00 22.14
CA PRO A 182 5.36 -10.50 22.27
C PRO A 182 5.11 -9.30 21.33
N ALA A 183 3.84 -9.07 21.01
CA ALA A 183 3.41 -8.01 20.13
C ALA A 183 3.91 -6.63 20.57
N ARG A 184 3.91 -6.32 21.88
CA ARG A 184 4.43 -5.05 22.42
C ARG A 184 5.83 -4.73 21.91
N GLU A 185 6.75 -5.69 21.98
CA GLU A 185 8.13 -5.53 21.50
C GLU A 185 8.17 -5.40 19.98
N THR A 186 7.47 -6.27 19.26
CA THR A 186 7.48 -6.20 17.79
C THR A 186 6.86 -4.89 17.27
N TRP A 187 5.90 -4.28 17.96
CA TRP A 187 5.37 -2.95 17.62
C TRP A 187 6.42 -1.84 17.79
N GLN A 188 7.31 -1.96 18.79
CA GLN A 188 8.43 -1.03 18.96
C GLN A 188 9.47 -1.20 17.85
N GLU A 189 9.68 -2.44 17.40
CA GLU A 189 10.67 -2.76 16.38
C GLU A 189 10.20 -2.45 14.96
N PHE A 190 8.99 -2.87 14.60
CA PHE A 190 8.41 -2.66 13.26
C PHE A 190 7.68 -1.33 13.12
N GLY A 191 7.36 -0.67 14.24
CA GLY A 191 6.33 0.37 14.30
C GLY A 191 4.91 -0.22 14.32
N PRO A 192 3.88 0.60 14.65
CA PRO A 192 2.50 0.14 14.66
C PRO A 192 2.09 -0.49 13.32
N PRO A 193 1.33 -1.60 13.33
CA PRO A 193 0.78 -2.17 12.12
C PRO A 193 -0.19 -1.19 11.46
N SER A 194 -0.22 -1.18 10.14
CA SER A 194 -1.03 -0.26 9.35
C SER A 194 -1.80 -1.00 8.27
N ARG A 195 -2.65 -0.28 7.53
CA ARG A 195 -3.40 -0.89 6.41
C ARG A 195 -2.49 -1.36 5.28
N LEU A 196 -1.35 -0.69 5.12
CA LEU A 196 -0.30 -0.96 4.15
C LEU A 196 0.73 -1.98 4.69
N HIS A 197 1.06 -1.90 5.97
CA HIS A 197 2.06 -2.73 6.63
C HIS A 197 1.42 -3.71 7.60
N ARG A 198 0.87 -4.81 7.06
CA ARG A 198 0.18 -5.87 7.81
C ARG A 198 1.12 -6.97 8.31
N TRP A 199 2.35 -6.61 8.70
CA TRP A 199 3.39 -7.56 9.12
C TRP A 199 2.93 -8.45 10.29
N CYS A 200 2.06 -7.93 11.17
CA CYS A 200 1.60 -8.64 12.37
C CYS A 200 0.86 -9.95 12.05
N CYS A 201 0.12 -10.02 10.93
CA CYS A 201 -0.55 -11.26 10.54
C CYS A 201 0.46 -12.37 10.23
N THR A 202 1.56 -12.05 9.53
CA THR A 202 2.58 -13.05 9.22
C THR A 202 3.42 -13.38 10.44
N VAL A 203 3.86 -12.37 11.19
CA VAL A 203 4.78 -12.53 12.34
C VAL A 203 4.10 -13.25 13.51
N HIS A 204 2.84 -12.95 13.79
CA HIS A 204 2.14 -13.45 14.98
C HIS A 204 1.09 -14.52 14.71
N LYS A 205 0.67 -14.72 13.45
CA LYS A 205 -0.32 -15.78 13.10
C LYS A 205 0.30 -16.88 12.27
N SER A 206 0.52 -16.63 10.97
CA SER A 206 0.79 -17.72 10.04
C SER A 206 2.19 -18.34 10.21
N ALA A 207 3.24 -17.54 10.45
CA ALA A 207 4.58 -18.11 10.65
C ALA A 207 4.68 -18.94 11.94
N PRO A 208 4.18 -18.49 13.12
CA PRO A 208 4.14 -19.33 14.31
C PRO A 208 3.39 -20.66 14.11
N THR A 209 2.23 -20.65 13.43
CA THR A 209 1.47 -21.89 13.14
C THR A 209 2.31 -22.88 12.34
N LEU A 210 2.91 -22.43 11.24
CA LEU A 210 3.67 -23.35 10.38
C LEU A 210 4.93 -23.87 11.06
N ARG A 211 5.57 -23.07 11.94
CA ARG A 211 6.70 -23.53 12.74
C ARG A 211 6.28 -24.62 13.73
N LEU A 212 5.19 -24.39 14.46
CA LEU A 212 4.61 -25.39 15.37
C LEU A 212 4.29 -26.70 14.62
N LEU A 213 3.62 -26.60 13.46
CA LEU A 213 3.27 -27.79 12.67
C LEU A 213 4.51 -28.54 12.15
N ARG A 214 5.58 -27.84 11.75
CA ARG A 214 6.87 -28.45 11.38
C ARG A 214 7.50 -29.19 12.55
N GLU A 215 7.54 -28.56 13.72
CA GLU A 215 8.08 -29.13 14.95
C GLU A 215 7.29 -30.40 15.33
N MET A 216 5.96 -30.36 15.28
CA MET A 216 5.09 -31.50 15.55
C MET A 216 5.29 -32.67 14.57
N CYS A 217 5.52 -32.37 13.29
CA CYS A 217 5.75 -33.42 12.28
C CYS A 217 7.21 -33.91 12.26
N GLY A 218 8.13 -33.27 13.01
CA GLY A 218 9.57 -33.56 12.92
C GLY A 218 10.17 -33.28 11.55
N ARG A 219 9.54 -32.41 10.74
CA ARG A 219 9.92 -32.16 9.33
C ARG A 219 10.47 -30.74 9.13
N PRO A 220 11.47 -30.56 8.26
CA PRO A 220 12.03 -29.23 7.99
C PRO A 220 11.11 -28.30 7.21
N ALA A 221 10.20 -28.88 6.43
CA ALA A 221 9.09 -28.20 5.79
C ALA A 221 7.84 -29.08 5.94
N VAL A 222 6.68 -28.43 5.99
CA VAL A 222 5.38 -29.10 6.18
C VAL A 222 4.44 -28.62 5.07
N ARG A 223 3.70 -29.55 4.48
CA ARG A 223 2.52 -29.30 3.68
C ARG A 223 1.30 -29.52 4.56
N ALA A 224 0.68 -28.45 5.03
CA ALA A 224 -0.42 -28.48 5.98
C ALA A 224 -1.76 -28.13 5.32
N LEU A 225 -2.78 -28.94 5.57
CA LEU A 225 -4.18 -28.61 5.26
C LEU A 225 -4.79 -27.87 6.46
N ILE A 226 -5.18 -26.62 6.28
CA ILE A 226 -5.68 -25.76 7.36
C ILE A 226 -7.10 -25.33 7.07
N TYR A 227 -8.05 -25.82 7.86
CA TYR A 227 -9.42 -25.34 7.88
C TYR A 227 -9.50 -23.98 8.60
N ASP A 228 -10.13 -22.99 7.96
CA ASP A 228 -10.36 -21.66 8.53
C ASP A 228 -11.81 -21.16 8.36
N GLY A 229 -12.22 -20.25 9.24
CA GLY A 229 -13.60 -19.76 9.36
C GLY A 229 -13.89 -18.51 8.52
N ASN A 230 -13.30 -18.37 7.32
CA ASN A 230 -13.58 -17.21 6.48
C ASN A 230 -14.98 -17.29 5.83
N ARG A 231 -15.70 -16.15 5.79
CA ARG A 231 -17.01 -16.03 5.12
C ARG A 231 -16.98 -14.95 4.03
N ARG A 232 -17.77 -15.13 2.96
CA ARG A 232 -17.85 -14.16 1.85
C ARG A 232 -18.42 -12.81 2.29
N GLU A 233 -19.45 -12.84 3.14
CA GLU A 233 -20.17 -11.66 3.67
C GLU A 233 -19.27 -10.69 4.46
N GLU A 234 -18.13 -11.16 4.98
CA GLU A 234 -17.28 -10.37 5.87
C GLU A 234 -16.60 -9.15 5.23
N SER A 235 -16.41 -9.15 3.90
CA SER A 235 -15.91 -7.99 3.15
C SER A 235 -15.96 -8.23 1.64
N PRO A 236 -15.99 -7.18 0.80
CA PRO A 236 -15.92 -7.31 -0.66
C PRO A 236 -14.70 -8.12 -1.14
N ALA A 237 -13.54 -8.00 -0.48
CA ALA A 237 -12.35 -8.76 -0.83
C ALA A 237 -12.50 -10.27 -0.57
N ARG A 238 -13.27 -10.66 0.44
CA ARG A 238 -13.54 -12.07 0.78
C ARG A 238 -14.62 -12.69 -0.10
N ALA A 239 -15.48 -11.88 -0.71
CA ALA A 239 -16.50 -12.36 -1.64
C ALA A 239 -15.92 -13.15 -2.82
N ALA A 240 -14.66 -12.87 -3.21
CA ALA A 240 -13.96 -13.55 -4.30
C ALA A 240 -13.12 -14.77 -3.85
N TYR A 241 -13.15 -15.17 -2.57
CA TYR A 241 -12.30 -16.27 -2.09
C TYR A 241 -12.79 -17.62 -2.64
N PRO A 242 -11.86 -18.50 -3.09
CA PRO A 242 -12.19 -19.88 -3.40
C PRO A 242 -12.31 -20.71 -2.11
N ALA A 243 -13.07 -21.80 -2.16
CA ALA A 243 -13.22 -22.74 -1.03
C ALA A 243 -11.90 -23.39 -0.61
N VAL A 244 -11.01 -23.65 -1.57
CA VAL A 244 -9.66 -24.19 -1.34
C VAL A 244 -8.63 -23.27 -1.98
N SER A 245 -7.56 -22.98 -1.27
CA SER A 245 -6.48 -22.10 -1.71
C SER A 245 -5.11 -22.70 -1.36
N GLU A 246 -4.40 -23.19 -2.37
CA GLU A 246 -3.05 -23.76 -2.21
C GLU A 246 -1.95 -22.70 -2.36
N GLY A 247 -0.98 -22.69 -1.45
CA GLY A 247 0.27 -21.94 -1.61
C GLY A 247 0.16 -20.41 -1.53
N LYS A 248 -1.05 -19.83 -1.41
CA LYS A 248 -1.26 -18.37 -1.47
C LYS A 248 -0.66 -17.59 -0.30
N LYS A 249 -0.74 -18.13 0.93
CA LYS A 249 -0.18 -17.48 2.14
C LYS A 249 1.28 -17.85 2.33
N HIS A 250 1.56 -19.15 2.27
CA HIS A 250 2.88 -19.75 2.36
C HIS A 250 2.91 -20.96 1.43
N PRO A 251 4.07 -21.31 0.82
CA PRO A 251 4.15 -22.42 -0.13
C PRO A 251 3.67 -23.76 0.41
N GLY A 252 3.87 -24.03 1.70
CA GLY A 252 3.47 -25.27 2.37
C GLY A 252 2.05 -25.26 2.95
N GLN A 253 1.24 -24.22 2.70
CA GLN A 253 -0.06 -24.08 3.34
C GLN A 253 -1.20 -24.18 2.32
N ILE A 254 -2.17 -25.06 2.62
CA ILE A 254 -3.43 -25.17 1.90
C ILE A 254 -4.53 -24.68 2.84
N ASN A 255 -5.28 -23.65 2.46
CA ASN A 255 -6.42 -23.16 3.24
C ASN A 255 -7.72 -23.72 2.69
N VAL A 256 -8.58 -24.19 3.58
CA VAL A 256 -9.95 -24.62 3.28
C VAL A 256 -10.89 -23.72 4.08
N SER A 257 -11.89 -23.13 3.43
CA SER A 257 -12.87 -22.25 4.08
C SER A 257 -14.29 -22.83 3.94
N PRO A 258 -14.70 -23.80 4.79
CA PRO A 258 -16.01 -24.44 4.65
C PRO A 258 -17.19 -23.49 4.89
N LEU A 259 -16.99 -22.45 5.71
CA LEU A 259 -18.03 -21.50 6.10
C LEU A 259 -18.25 -20.36 5.08
N LEU A 260 -17.68 -20.43 3.88
CA LEU A 260 -17.69 -19.31 2.93
C LEU A 260 -19.08 -18.74 2.65
N ASN A 261 -20.09 -19.60 2.55
CA ASN A 261 -21.45 -19.22 2.21
C ASN A 261 -22.36 -19.06 3.43
N TRP A 262 -21.82 -19.17 4.65
CA TRP A 262 -22.59 -18.91 5.87
C TRP A 262 -22.71 -17.40 6.09
N GLY A 263 -23.90 -16.91 6.43
CA GLY A 263 -24.12 -15.54 6.90
C GLY A 263 -23.87 -15.40 8.40
N LEU A 264 -23.91 -14.16 8.89
CA LEU A 264 -23.74 -13.86 10.31
C LEU A 264 -24.85 -14.48 11.15
N THR A 265 -26.07 -14.41 10.66
CA THR A 265 -27.27 -14.92 11.32
C THR A 265 -27.16 -16.42 11.54
N GLU A 266 -26.84 -17.19 10.50
CA GLU A 266 -26.78 -18.65 10.56
C GLU A 266 -25.67 -19.14 11.49
N VAL A 267 -24.54 -18.42 11.56
CA VAL A 267 -23.48 -18.71 12.53
C VAL A 267 -24.00 -18.57 13.96
N HIS A 268 -24.74 -17.51 14.27
CA HIS A 268 -25.31 -17.32 15.61
C HIS A 268 -26.40 -18.34 15.93
N LEU A 269 -27.30 -18.63 14.98
CA LEU A 269 -28.33 -19.64 15.13
C LEU A 269 -27.73 -21.03 15.37
N TYR A 270 -26.66 -21.39 14.65
CA TYR A 270 -25.97 -22.66 14.85
C TYR A 270 -25.34 -22.76 16.23
N LEU A 271 -24.68 -21.70 16.71
CA LEU A 271 -24.13 -21.68 18.08
C LEU A 271 -25.22 -21.94 19.12
N MET A 272 -26.39 -21.32 18.97
CA MET A 272 -27.52 -21.51 19.88
C MET A 272 -28.13 -22.90 19.77
N CYS A 273 -28.37 -23.39 18.54
CA CYS A 273 -28.91 -24.73 18.25
C CYS A 273 -28.06 -25.85 18.88
N ARG A 274 -26.75 -25.66 18.89
CA ARG A 274 -25.78 -26.67 19.36
C ARG A 274 -25.32 -26.43 20.79
N ASP A 275 -25.91 -25.44 21.48
CA ASP A 275 -25.51 -24.97 22.81
C ASP A 275 -23.97 -24.84 22.91
N LEU A 276 -23.40 -24.12 21.94
CA LEU A 276 -21.98 -23.80 21.89
C LEU A 276 -21.71 -22.53 22.68
N LEU A 277 -20.56 -22.50 23.36
CA LEU A 277 -20.12 -21.30 24.07
C LEU A 277 -20.11 -20.08 23.13
N LEU A 278 -20.54 -18.93 23.63
CA LEU A 278 -20.40 -17.66 22.94
C LEU A 278 -19.33 -16.84 23.64
N ASN A 279 -18.29 -16.44 22.91
CA ASN A 279 -17.29 -15.53 23.45
C ASN A 279 -17.97 -14.25 23.95
N ARG A 280 -17.75 -13.90 25.22
CA ARG A 280 -18.49 -12.82 25.89
C ARG A 280 -18.38 -11.46 25.20
N ALA A 281 -17.30 -11.20 24.44
CA ALA A 281 -17.18 -9.97 23.64
C ALA A 281 -18.34 -9.76 22.64
N TYR A 282 -18.94 -10.84 22.11
CA TYR A 282 -20.12 -10.75 21.24
C TYR A 282 -21.37 -10.25 22.00
N ARG A 283 -21.45 -10.46 23.31
CA ARG A 283 -22.56 -10.00 24.15
C ARG A 283 -22.55 -8.48 24.36
N TRP A 284 -21.37 -7.86 24.33
CA TRP A 284 -21.18 -6.40 24.28
C TRP A 284 -21.20 -5.82 22.85
N GLY A 285 -21.61 -6.59 21.83
CA GLY A 285 -21.79 -6.10 20.47
C GLY A 285 -20.55 -6.11 19.58
N VAL A 286 -19.46 -6.78 19.95
CA VAL A 286 -18.32 -6.98 19.03
C VAL A 286 -18.75 -7.89 17.87
N VAL A 287 -18.66 -7.44 16.62
CA VAL A 287 -19.06 -8.25 15.45
C VAL A 287 -17.99 -9.28 15.04
N ARG A 288 -16.70 -8.95 15.26
CA ARG A 288 -15.57 -9.83 15.01
C ARG A 288 -14.56 -9.69 16.13
N VAL A 289 -14.39 -10.75 16.91
CA VAL A 289 -13.35 -10.85 17.93
C VAL A 289 -11.99 -11.04 17.26
N GLY A 290 -10.98 -10.39 17.83
CA GLY A 290 -9.59 -10.47 17.38
C GLY A 290 -8.71 -9.60 18.27
N CYS A 291 -7.69 -8.97 17.68
CA CYS A 291 -6.75 -8.15 18.42
C CYS A 291 -7.42 -6.91 19.04
N ALA A 292 -7.05 -6.57 20.29
CA ALA A 292 -7.54 -5.43 21.06
C ALA A 292 -7.40 -4.10 20.32
N VAL A 293 -6.29 -3.93 19.59
CA VAL A 293 -6.05 -2.77 18.70
C VAL A 293 -5.62 -3.25 17.32
N CYS A 294 -6.44 -2.98 16.30
CA CYS A 294 -6.20 -3.40 14.93
C CYS A 294 -6.43 -2.26 13.92
N PRO A 295 -5.55 -2.07 12.92
CA PRO A 295 -5.74 -1.06 11.87
C PRO A 295 -7.00 -1.24 11.01
N PHE A 296 -7.59 -2.44 11.07
CA PHE A 296 -8.83 -2.83 10.37
C PHE A 296 -10.06 -2.88 11.28
N ALA A 297 -9.90 -2.68 12.59
CA ALA A 297 -11.04 -2.62 13.50
C ALA A 297 -11.92 -1.41 13.16
N SER A 298 -13.23 -1.60 13.28
CA SER A 298 -14.18 -0.51 13.15
C SER A 298 -14.10 0.41 14.38
N GLN A 299 -14.57 1.64 14.25
CA GLN A 299 -14.73 2.54 15.40
C GLN A 299 -15.62 1.94 16.49
N TRP A 300 -16.62 1.14 16.10
CA TRP A 300 -17.49 0.41 17.01
C TRP A 300 -16.72 -0.63 17.83
N SER A 301 -15.92 -1.47 17.17
CA SER A 301 -15.07 -2.44 17.86
C SER A 301 -14.08 -1.75 18.80
N ASN A 302 -13.49 -0.62 18.38
CA ASN A 302 -12.61 0.18 19.23
C ASN A 302 -13.34 0.75 20.45
N PHE A 303 -14.61 1.15 20.30
CA PHE A 303 -15.46 1.57 21.41
C PHE A 303 -15.65 0.44 22.42
N VAL A 304 -16.11 -0.73 21.98
CA VAL A 304 -16.29 -1.87 22.90
C VAL A 304 -14.97 -2.24 23.56
N CYS A 305 -13.86 -2.30 22.81
CA CYS A 305 -12.53 -2.52 23.39
C CYS A 305 -12.13 -1.46 24.42
N GLY A 306 -12.36 -0.17 24.14
CA GLY A 306 -11.96 0.93 25.02
C GLY A 306 -12.70 1.00 26.34
N PHE A 307 -13.94 0.49 26.39
CA PHE A 307 -14.80 0.54 27.57
C PHE A 307 -14.98 -0.80 28.29
N CYS A 308 -14.95 -1.93 27.57
CA CYS A 308 -15.11 -3.27 28.17
C CYS A 308 -13.79 -4.04 28.32
N PHE A 309 -12.78 -3.70 27.51
CA PHE A 309 -11.49 -4.42 27.46
C PHE A 309 -10.31 -3.44 27.51
N ARG A 310 -10.45 -2.40 28.34
CA ARG A 310 -9.51 -1.28 28.37
C ARG A 310 -8.09 -1.72 28.67
N GLU A 311 -7.92 -2.65 29.61
CA GLU A 311 -6.61 -3.18 30.01
C GLU A 311 -5.92 -3.89 28.84
N ASP A 312 -6.67 -4.71 28.09
CA ASP A 312 -6.17 -5.40 26.89
C ASP A 312 -5.69 -4.41 25.81
N ALA A 313 -6.36 -3.25 25.68
CA ALA A 313 -6.01 -2.21 24.72
C ALA A 313 -4.90 -1.26 25.21
N LEU A 314 -4.77 -1.05 26.53
CA LEU A 314 -3.99 0.04 27.13
C LEU A 314 -2.54 0.05 26.66
N ILE A 315 -1.87 -1.11 26.69
CA ILE A 315 -0.47 -1.26 26.30
C ILE A 315 -0.25 -0.77 24.86
N PHE A 316 -1.18 -1.07 23.96
CA PHE A 316 -1.09 -0.65 22.56
C PHE A 316 -1.47 0.83 22.41
N LEU A 317 -2.46 1.34 23.14
CA LEU A 317 -2.81 2.76 23.12
C LEU A 317 -1.63 3.64 23.55
N GLU A 318 -0.86 3.23 24.56
CA GLU A 318 0.37 3.91 24.99
C GLU A 318 1.45 3.92 23.89
N LEU A 319 1.64 2.80 23.19
CA LEU A 319 2.56 2.73 22.05
C LEU A 319 2.14 3.68 20.91
N LEU A 320 0.84 3.82 20.69
CA LEU A 320 0.30 4.73 19.68
C LEU A 320 0.40 6.18 20.10
N GLU A 321 0.25 6.48 21.39
CA GLU A 321 0.50 7.81 21.92
C GLU A 321 1.99 8.19 21.75
N SER A 322 2.90 7.27 22.08
CA SER A 322 4.35 7.44 21.85
C SER A 322 4.65 7.67 20.36
N TYR A 323 3.99 6.92 19.47
CA TYR A 323 4.10 7.12 18.02
C TYR A 323 3.58 8.50 17.58
N ALA A 324 2.44 8.96 18.12
CA ALA A 324 1.89 10.27 17.83
C ALA A 324 2.81 11.42 18.28
N ARG A 325 3.47 11.27 19.45
CA ARG A 325 4.50 12.21 19.92
C ARG A 325 5.67 12.30 18.94
N LYS A 326 6.18 11.16 18.48
CA LYS A 326 7.28 11.09 17.48
C LYS A 326 6.90 11.72 16.13
N LYS A 327 5.60 11.77 15.81
CA LYS A 327 5.06 12.45 14.62
C LYS A 327 4.95 13.98 14.78
N GLY A 328 5.22 14.52 15.97
CA GLY A 328 5.15 15.95 16.25
C GLY A 328 3.81 16.42 16.83
N ILE A 329 2.92 15.50 17.23
CA ILE A 329 1.62 15.86 17.86
C ILE A 329 1.85 16.10 19.36
N SER A 330 2.06 17.37 19.72
CA SER A 330 2.44 17.80 21.06
C SER A 330 1.29 17.83 22.07
N SER A 331 0.07 18.18 21.66
CA SER A 331 -1.09 18.26 22.56
C SER A 331 -1.68 16.87 22.87
N GLU A 332 -2.07 16.63 24.13
CA GLU A 332 -2.72 15.38 24.52
C GLU A 332 -4.03 15.17 23.74
N VAL A 333 -4.86 16.21 23.65
CA VAL A 333 -6.11 16.21 22.87
C VAL A 333 -5.85 15.80 21.42
N GLY A 334 -4.81 16.36 20.78
CA GLY A 334 -4.42 16.00 19.42
C GLY A 334 -4.01 14.54 19.28
N ARG A 335 -3.29 13.98 20.26
CA ARG A 335 -2.89 12.56 20.25
C ARG A 335 -4.09 11.63 20.44
N ARG A 336 -4.99 11.95 21.37
CA ARG A 336 -6.21 11.18 21.58
C ARG A 336 -7.08 11.18 20.31
N ARG A 337 -7.26 12.35 19.69
CA ARG A 337 -7.95 12.49 18.41
C ARG A 337 -7.30 11.65 17.31
N PHE A 338 -5.97 11.72 17.18
CA PHE A 338 -5.21 10.92 16.20
C PHE A 338 -5.44 9.39 16.34
N ILE A 339 -5.53 8.90 17.58
CA ILE A 339 -5.81 7.49 17.87
C ILE A 339 -7.30 7.16 17.61
N ALA A 340 -8.22 7.98 18.11
CA ALA A 340 -9.68 7.80 17.94
C ALA A 340 -10.11 7.80 16.46
N GLU A 341 -9.56 8.72 15.68
CA GLU A 341 -9.80 8.85 14.23
C GLU A 341 -9.05 7.79 13.42
N ARG A 342 -8.25 6.92 14.07
CA ARG A 342 -7.55 5.84 13.39
C ARG A 342 -6.63 6.40 12.29
N SER A 343 -5.88 7.46 12.61
CA SER A 343 -4.96 8.13 11.68
C SER A 343 -3.63 7.37 11.51
N TRP A 344 -3.15 6.69 12.55
CA TRP A 344 -1.94 5.86 12.55
C TRP A 344 -1.82 4.73 11.50
N ALA A 345 -2.92 4.17 10.99
CA ALA A 345 -2.97 3.00 10.13
C ALA A 345 -2.89 3.39 8.66
N SER A 346 -2.80 4.68 8.38
CA SER A 346 -2.37 5.19 7.07
C SER A 346 -0.85 5.18 6.92
N ARG A 347 -0.08 4.85 7.98
CA ARG A 347 1.39 4.80 7.97
C ARG A 347 1.91 3.95 6.81
N ALA A 348 2.78 4.56 6.00
CA ALA A 348 3.37 3.97 4.80
C ALA A 348 4.86 3.64 4.94
N GLY A 349 5.52 3.99 6.03
CA GLY A 349 6.96 3.71 6.22
C GLY A 349 7.47 4.02 7.63
N GLY A 350 8.79 3.98 7.81
CA GLY A 350 9.45 4.18 9.10
C GLY A 350 9.85 5.61 9.44
N ARG A 351 9.35 6.63 8.75
CA ARG A 351 9.84 8.02 8.87
C ARG A 351 9.77 8.54 10.31
N GLU A 352 8.68 8.25 11.02
CA GLU A 352 8.46 8.67 12.41
C GLU A 352 9.05 7.67 13.42
N MET A 353 9.78 6.65 12.95
CA MET A 353 10.47 5.68 13.79
C MET A 353 11.95 6.03 13.91
N ALA A 354 12.56 5.69 15.04
CA ALA A 354 13.97 6.02 15.33
C ALA A 354 14.98 5.36 14.36
N ALA A 355 14.53 4.42 13.51
CA ALA A 355 15.36 3.72 12.54
C ALA A 355 15.44 4.52 11.23
N ARG A 356 16.48 5.35 11.10
CA ARG A 356 16.93 5.91 9.80
C ARG A 356 17.17 4.78 8.79
N ALA A 357 17.25 5.13 7.50
CA ALA A 357 17.65 4.18 6.45
C ALA A 357 18.89 3.38 6.90
N ARG A 358 18.77 2.05 6.87
CA ARG A 358 19.82 1.14 7.37
C ARG A 358 20.64 0.51 6.25
N VAL A 359 20.17 0.65 5.01
CA VAL A 359 20.88 0.19 3.81
C VAL A 359 20.90 1.36 2.85
N PHE A 360 22.09 1.74 2.41
CA PHE A 360 22.30 2.63 1.28
C PHE A 360 22.94 1.84 0.15
N LEU A 361 22.57 2.16 -1.07
CA LEU A 361 23.00 1.48 -2.28
C LEU A 361 23.69 2.49 -3.19
N GLU A 362 24.93 2.21 -3.56
CA GLU A 362 25.67 2.93 -4.58
C GLU A 362 26.06 1.95 -5.69
N GLU A 363 25.79 2.32 -6.94
CA GLU A 363 26.16 1.54 -8.13
C GLU A 363 27.16 2.37 -8.96
N GLN A 364 28.35 1.82 -9.18
CA GLN A 364 29.44 2.45 -9.94
C GLN A 364 30.20 1.36 -10.71
N ASP A 365 30.41 1.56 -12.02
CA ASP A 365 31.33 0.77 -12.87
C ASP A 365 31.28 -0.75 -12.65
N GLY A 366 30.08 -1.33 -12.70
CA GLY A 366 29.86 -2.78 -12.55
C GLY A 366 30.10 -3.34 -11.15
N GLN A 367 30.20 -2.46 -10.16
CA GLN A 367 30.24 -2.78 -8.73
C GLN A 367 28.98 -2.26 -8.05
N VAL A 368 28.57 -2.97 -7.01
CA VAL A 368 27.48 -2.58 -6.12
C VAL A 368 28.03 -2.47 -4.70
N VAL A 369 27.77 -1.33 -4.06
CA VAL A 369 28.17 -1.07 -2.68
C VAL A 369 26.94 -0.91 -1.81
N PHE A 370 26.83 -1.75 -0.78
CA PHE A 370 25.83 -1.62 0.28
C PHE A 370 26.46 -1.05 1.54
N LEU A 371 25.96 0.09 2.02
CA LEU A 371 26.33 0.64 3.31
C LEU A 371 25.28 0.23 4.34
N LEU A 372 25.62 -0.73 5.19
CA LEU A 372 24.76 -1.26 6.23
C LEU A 372 25.02 -0.51 7.54
N ARG A 373 24.09 0.35 7.96
CA ARG A 373 24.22 1.11 9.19
C ARG A 373 23.79 0.28 10.39
N ARG A 374 24.73 0.01 11.32
CA ARG A 374 24.51 -0.82 12.53
C ARG A 374 23.77 -2.13 12.20
N PRO A 375 24.35 -3.01 11.37
CA PRO A 375 23.72 -4.28 10.99
C PRO A 375 23.42 -5.11 12.26
N ARG A 376 22.28 -5.80 12.25
CA ARG A 376 21.83 -6.64 13.39
C ARG A 376 22.23 -8.10 13.24
N GLU A 377 22.41 -8.53 11.99
CA GLU A 377 22.83 -9.88 11.63
C GLU A 377 24.10 -9.83 10.79
N ASP A 378 24.79 -10.97 10.77
CA ASP A 378 25.95 -11.18 9.91
C ASP A 378 25.52 -11.23 8.44
N TRP A 379 26.19 -10.43 7.61
CA TRP A 379 25.98 -10.41 6.17
C TRP A 379 26.49 -11.69 5.51
N LEU A 380 27.63 -12.24 5.96
CA LEU A 380 28.21 -13.47 5.40
C LEU A 380 27.26 -14.65 5.56
N GLU A 381 26.60 -14.74 6.71
CA GLU A 381 25.63 -15.79 6.96
C GLU A 381 24.45 -15.72 5.98
N TRP A 382 23.94 -14.52 5.68
CA TRP A 382 22.90 -14.34 4.67
C TRP A 382 23.40 -14.52 3.25
N ALA A 383 24.67 -14.26 2.96
CA ALA A 383 25.26 -14.45 1.64
C ALA A 383 25.20 -15.93 1.19
N LYS A 384 25.22 -16.89 2.12
CA LYS A 384 24.98 -18.32 1.84
C LYS A 384 23.63 -18.60 1.16
N ALA A 385 22.65 -17.70 1.27
CA ALA A 385 21.39 -17.83 0.54
C ALA A 385 21.53 -17.54 -0.96
N LEU A 386 22.60 -16.83 -1.37
CA LEU A 386 22.86 -16.43 -2.75
C LEU A 386 23.60 -17.50 -3.56
N GLY A 387 24.41 -18.33 -2.89
CA GLY A 387 25.28 -19.31 -3.52
C GLY A 387 26.28 -19.89 -2.52
N SER A 388 27.25 -20.62 -3.06
CA SER A 388 28.43 -21.08 -2.32
C SER A 388 29.32 -19.89 -2.02
N VAL A 389 29.75 -19.75 -0.76
CA VAL A 389 30.59 -18.64 -0.29
C VAL A 389 31.96 -19.18 0.07
N GLU A 390 32.98 -18.76 -0.66
CA GLU A 390 34.38 -19.14 -0.45
C GLU A 390 35.15 -17.92 0.05
N LEU A 391 35.80 -18.04 1.22
CA LEU A 391 36.60 -16.95 1.80
C LEU A 391 38.06 -17.10 1.35
N GLU A 392 38.59 -16.05 0.74
CA GLU A 392 40.01 -15.97 0.34
C GLU A 392 40.87 -15.38 1.47
N ALA A 393 40.30 -14.45 2.22
CA ALA A 393 40.93 -13.77 3.35
C ALA A 393 39.84 -13.20 4.29
N PRO A 394 40.18 -12.76 5.51
CA PRO A 394 39.22 -12.06 6.37
C PRO A 394 38.55 -10.90 5.64
N GLY A 395 37.21 -10.95 5.52
CA GLY A 395 36.42 -9.93 4.84
C GLY A 395 36.52 -9.91 3.31
N ARG A 396 37.13 -10.91 2.66
CA ARG A 396 37.18 -11.03 1.19
C ARG A 396 36.87 -12.45 0.75
N GLY A 397 36.07 -12.59 -0.29
CA GLY A 397 35.73 -13.90 -0.84
C GLY A 397 34.95 -13.80 -2.14
N VAL A 398 34.42 -14.93 -2.58
CA VAL A 398 33.64 -15.07 -3.81
C VAL A 398 32.31 -15.78 -3.51
N ILE A 399 31.23 -15.28 -4.11
CA ILE A 399 29.94 -15.96 -4.15
C ILE A 399 29.80 -16.63 -5.52
N THR A 400 29.62 -17.94 -5.54
CA THR A 400 29.45 -18.74 -6.76
C THR A 400 28.05 -19.32 -6.82
N ASN A 401 27.33 -19.08 -7.93
CA ASN A 401 25.99 -19.61 -8.16
C ASN A 401 25.69 -19.75 -9.67
N SER A 402 24.45 -20.07 -10.02
CA SER A 402 23.99 -20.20 -11.40
C SER A 402 24.08 -18.92 -12.24
N PHE A 403 24.26 -17.75 -11.62
CA PHE A 403 24.41 -16.46 -12.31
C PHE A 403 25.89 -16.11 -12.57
N GLY A 404 26.84 -16.83 -11.97
CA GLY A 404 28.27 -16.59 -12.13
C GLY A 404 29.04 -16.56 -10.81
N SER A 405 30.21 -15.95 -10.86
CA SER A 405 31.13 -15.78 -9.71
C SER A 405 31.31 -14.31 -9.38
N PHE A 406 30.96 -13.92 -8.16
CA PHE A 406 30.88 -12.54 -7.71
C PHE A 406 31.81 -12.30 -6.52
N PRO A 407 32.99 -11.69 -6.74
CA PRO A 407 33.88 -11.32 -5.66
C PRO A 407 33.23 -10.26 -4.76
N PHE A 408 33.46 -10.38 -3.46
CA PHE A 408 32.99 -9.41 -2.47
C PHE A 408 34.12 -8.98 -1.52
N ARG A 409 33.95 -7.77 -0.97
CA ARG A 409 34.80 -7.21 0.07
C ARG A 409 33.94 -6.58 1.16
N LEU A 410 34.29 -6.86 2.40
CA LEU A 410 33.69 -6.32 3.61
C LEU A 410 34.67 -5.33 4.24
N ARG A 411 34.16 -4.15 4.60
CA ARG A 411 34.95 -3.12 5.29
C ARG A 411 34.11 -2.49 6.38
N ASP A 412 34.55 -2.60 7.62
CA ASP A 412 33.95 -1.85 8.73
C ASP A 412 34.25 -0.36 8.58
N TYR A 413 33.28 0.46 8.98
CA TYR A 413 33.41 1.91 9.08
C TYR A 413 32.69 2.40 10.34
N GLU A 414 32.94 3.66 10.71
CA GLU A 414 32.48 4.27 11.97
C GLU A 414 30.99 4.00 12.32
N LYS A 415 30.12 3.89 11.31
CA LYS A 415 28.67 3.77 11.49
C LYS A 415 28.10 2.41 11.05
N GLY A 416 28.93 1.44 10.64
CA GLY A 416 28.48 0.11 10.25
C GLY A 416 29.43 -0.67 9.33
N LEU A 417 28.85 -1.42 8.40
CA LEU A 417 29.57 -2.33 7.49
C LEU A 417 29.33 -1.93 6.03
N ALA A 418 30.41 -1.75 5.26
CA ALA A 418 30.35 -1.60 3.82
C ALA A 418 30.57 -2.96 3.14
N VAL A 419 29.67 -3.32 2.23
CA VAL A 419 29.74 -4.54 1.44
C VAL A 419 29.87 -4.15 -0.04
N THR A 420 31.02 -4.41 -0.62
CA THR A 420 31.28 -4.18 -2.05
C THR A 420 31.23 -5.51 -2.79
N ILE A 421 30.45 -5.59 -3.87
CA ILE A 421 30.35 -6.77 -4.74
C ILE A 421 30.69 -6.33 -6.15
N THR A 422 31.64 -7.01 -6.78
CA THR A 422 32.10 -6.67 -8.13
C THR A 422 31.56 -7.65 -9.18
N ARG A 423 31.70 -7.29 -10.46
CA ARG A 423 31.17 -8.06 -11.61
C ARG A 423 29.65 -8.21 -11.60
N VAL A 424 28.96 -7.16 -11.14
CA VAL A 424 27.49 -7.12 -11.06
C VAL A 424 26.88 -6.40 -12.28
N ALA A 425 27.68 -5.73 -13.11
CA ALA A 425 27.23 -5.17 -14.40
C ALA A 425 26.61 -6.25 -15.29
N GLY A 426 25.51 -5.92 -15.98
CA GLY A 426 24.83 -6.84 -16.92
C GLY A 426 24.20 -8.09 -16.29
N THR A 427 24.27 -8.25 -14.96
CA THR A 427 23.68 -9.42 -14.27
C THR A 427 22.16 -9.39 -14.23
N ASP A 428 21.59 -10.59 -14.09
CA ASP A 428 20.16 -10.83 -13.97
C ASP A 428 19.49 -9.94 -12.89
N PRO A 429 18.39 -9.23 -13.21
CA PRO A 429 17.67 -8.38 -12.26
C PRO A 429 17.24 -9.09 -10.97
N ILE A 430 16.92 -10.39 -11.05
CA ILE A 430 16.58 -11.25 -9.90
C ILE A 430 17.80 -11.37 -8.98
N PHE A 431 19.01 -11.57 -9.53
CA PHE A 431 20.21 -11.65 -8.72
C PHE A 431 20.50 -10.32 -8.02
N LYS A 432 20.42 -9.19 -8.73
CA LYS A 432 20.55 -7.84 -8.13
C LYS A 432 19.52 -7.61 -7.01
N SER A 433 18.28 -8.06 -7.22
CA SER A 433 17.23 -8.03 -6.19
C SER A 433 17.59 -8.88 -4.97
N ARG A 434 18.16 -10.08 -5.16
CA ARG A 434 18.64 -10.94 -4.08
C ARG A 434 19.83 -10.34 -3.32
N LEU A 435 20.75 -9.64 -3.99
CA LEU A 435 21.83 -8.90 -3.32
C LEU A 435 21.26 -7.83 -2.38
N ARG A 436 20.31 -7.01 -2.88
CA ARG A 436 19.58 -6.01 -2.08
C ARG A 436 18.81 -6.68 -0.93
N ALA A 437 18.26 -7.87 -1.17
CA ALA A 437 17.55 -8.65 -0.16
C ALA A 437 18.46 -9.03 1.01
N VAL A 438 19.64 -9.59 0.72
CA VAL A 438 20.63 -9.99 1.74
C VAL A 438 21.09 -8.77 2.56
N ALA A 439 21.36 -7.64 1.92
CA ALA A 439 21.67 -6.39 2.60
C ALA A 439 20.54 -5.95 3.56
N ASN A 440 19.28 -5.99 3.10
CA ASN A 440 18.12 -5.68 3.93
C ASN A 440 17.95 -6.64 5.10
N LYS A 441 18.21 -7.95 4.89
CA LYS A 441 18.16 -8.94 5.97
C LYS A 441 19.20 -8.65 7.04
N ALA A 442 20.45 -8.42 6.65
CA ALA A 442 21.54 -8.11 7.58
C ALA A 442 21.24 -6.83 8.40
N ALA A 443 20.70 -5.80 7.76
CA ALA A 443 20.47 -4.50 8.39
C ALA A 443 19.19 -4.41 9.25
N TYR A 444 18.09 -5.05 8.81
CA TYR A 444 16.77 -4.88 9.41
C TYR A 444 16.25 -6.09 10.20
N CYS A 445 16.94 -7.24 10.19
CA CYS A 445 16.44 -8.41 10.90
C CYS A 445 16.16 -8.11 12.39
N VAL A 446 15.00 -8.59 12.84
CA VAL A 446 14.54 -8.47 14.23
C VAL A 446 14.18 -9.84 14.82
N GLY A 447 14.59 -10.93 14.16
CA GLY A 447 14.30 -12.28 14.63
C GLY A 447 12.82 -12.70 14.52
N CYS A 448 12.02 -12.09 13.64
CA CYS A 448 10.59 -12.38 13.52
C CYS A 448 10.23 -13.77 12.94
N ARG A 449 11.24 -14.54 12.48
CA ARG A 449 11.13 -15.89 11.91
C ARG A 449 10.20 -16.07 10.71
N SER A 450 9.61 -15.01 10.14
CA SER A 450 8.71 -15.14 8.99
C SER A 450 9.38 -15.71 7.74
N CYS A 451 10.67 -15.44 7.51
CA CYS A 451 11.37 -16.02 6.37
C CYS A 451 11.78 -17.50 6.56
N GLU A 452 11.76 -18.00 7.80
CA GLU A 452 12.08 -19.39 8.13
C GLU A 452 11.02 -20.34 7.54
N VAL A 453 9.75 -19.93 7.60
CA VAL A 453 8.62 -20.72 7.06
C VAL A 453 8.56 -20.73 5.53
N GLU A 454 9.36 -19.90 4.86
CA GLU A 454 9.47 -19.88 3.41
C GLU A 454 10.51 -20.86 2.88
N CYS A 455 11.43 -21.32 3.73
CA CYS A 455 12.50 -22.23 3.33
C CYS A 455 11.94 -23.63 3.10
N PRO A 456 12.00 -24.18 1.86
CA PRO A 456 11.43 -25.49 1.56
C PRO A 456 12.30 -26.66 2.05
N THR A 457 13.59 -26.43 2.31
CA THR A 457 14.52 -27.47 2.78
C THR A 457 14.81 -27.38 4.28
N GLY A 458 14.24 -26.38 4.97
CA GLY A 458 14.55 -26.06 6.38
C GLY A 458 16.02 -25.70 6.64
N ALA A 459 16.74 -25.21 5.61
CA ALA A 459 18.14 -24.80 5.73
C ALA A 459 18.34 -23.50 6.53
N LEU A 460 17.34 -22.61 6.55
CA LEU A 460 17.37 -21.36 7.29
C LEU A 460 16.78 -21.55 8.68
N ARG A 461 17.49 -21.11 9.71
CA ARG A 461 16.99 -20.92 11.08
C ARG A 461 17.20 -19.49 11.53
N VAL A 462 16.21 -18.92 12.22
CA VAL A 462 16.27 -17.55 12.74
C VAL A 462 16.09 -17.62 14.26
N ASP A 463 17.16 -17.93 14.99
CA ASP A 463 17.15 -17.97 16.46
C ASP A 463 17.76 -16.69 17.04
N LYS A 464 18.55 -16.77 18.12
CA LYS A 464 19.29 -15.62 18.67
C LYS A 464 20.10 -14.88 17.59
N LYS A 465 20.56 -15.63 16.58
CA LYS A 465 21.19 -15.19 15.34
C LYS A 465 20.69 -16.04 14.17
N VAL A 466 20.84 -15.53 12.96
CA VAL A 466 20.54 -16.31 11.74
C VAL A 466 21.59 -17.40 11.54
N ALA A 467 21.16 -18.55 11.02
CA ALA A 467 22.04 -19.61 10.53
C ALA A 467 21.44 -20.25 9.26
N ILE A 468 22.28 -20.45 8.24
CA ILE A 468 21.96 -21.09 6.97
C ILE A 468 22.87 -22.31 6.80
N ASN A 469 22.27 -23.50 6.81
CA ASN A 469 22.97 -24.73 6.49
C ASN A 469 23.27 -24.78 4.99
N ALA A 470 24.53 -24.59 4.62
CA ALA A 470 24.98 -24.53 3.23
C ALA A 470 24.70 -25.83 2.46
N VAL A 471 24.83 -27.01 3.10
CA VAL A 471 24.58 -28.32 2.48
C VAL A 471 23.10 -28.50 2.12
N ARG A 472 22.18 -27.98 2.95
CA ARG A 472 20.73 -28.11 2.75
C ARG A 472 20.13 -26.97 1.92
N CYS A 473 20.84 -25.86 1.78
CA CYS A 473 20.33 -24.68 1.09
C CYS A 473 20.35 -24.92 -0.42
N SER A 474 19.19 -24.87 -1.08
CA SER A 474 19.13 -24.99 -2.54
C SER A 474 19.26 -23.66 -3.29
N HIS A 475 19.62 -22.58 -2.58
CA HIS A 475 19.73 -21.20 -3.12
C HIS A 475 18.48 -20.72 -3.89
N CYS A 476 17.30 -21.26 -3.55
CA CYS A 476 16.03 -20.97 -4.25
C CYS A 476 15.55 -19.51 -4.08
N GLY A 477 16.10 -18.76 -3.12
CA GLY A 477 15.77 -17.35 -2.90
C GLY A 477 14.41 -17.06 -2.29
N ARG A 478 13.56 -18.04 -1.96
CA ARG A 478 12.22 -17.81 -1.39
C ARG A 478 12.24 -16.97 -0.10
N CYS A 479 13.21 -17.22 0.79
CA CYS A 479 13.42 -16.44 2.01
C CYS A 479 13.83 -14.96 1.75
N LEU A 480 14.27 -14.66 0.52
CA LEU A 480 14.68 -13.35 0.02
C LEU A 480 13.61 -12.67 -0.85
N SER A 481 12.55 -13.36 -1.28
CA SER A 481 11.55 -12.81 -2.22
C SER A 481 10.10 -12.85 -1.75
N PHE A 482 9.79 -13.49 -0.60
CA PHE A 482 8.40 -13.63 -0.10
C PHE A 482 7.69 -12.32 0.27
N VAL A 483 8.41 -11.20 0.34
CA VAL A 483 7.83 -9.88 0.59
C VAL A 483 8.65 -8.80 -0.12
N GLU A 484 7.99 -7.70 -0.51
CA GLU A 484 8.65 -6.48 -0.98
C GLU A 484 9.75 -6.02 -0.01
N LYS A 485 10.88 -5.54 -0.54
CA LYS A 485 12.12 -5.26 0.21
C LYS A 485 12.70 -6.47 0.97
N SER A 486 12.17 -7.68 0.73
CA SER A 486 12.69 -8.97 1.18
C SER A 486 12.67 -9.23 2.69
N CYS A 487 12.24 -8.25 3.48
CA CYS A 487 12.15 -8.33 4.93
C CYS A 487 10.95 -7.49 5.40
N LEU A 488 10.07 -8.08 6.22
CA LEU A 488 8.91 -7.37 6.76
C LEU A 488 9.32 -6.12 7.55
N ALA A 489 10.44 -6.19 8.28
CA ALA A 489 10.96 -5.05 9.03
C ALA A 489 11.52 -3.99 8.09
N ALA A 490 12.26 -4.38 7.05
CA ALA A 490 12.75 -3.45 6.03
C ALA A 490 11.58 -2.76 5.30
N LYS A 491 10.54 -3.53 4.90
CA LYS A 491 9.33 -2.98 4.28
C LYS A 491 8.65 -1.97 5.21
N SER A 492 8.38 -2.35 6.46
CA SER A 492 7.70 -1.50 7.42
C SER A 492 8.51 -0.24 7.76
N LEU A 493 9.82 -0.37 7.95
CA LEU A 493 10.69 0.73 8.40
C LEU A 493 11.33 1.52 7.27
N SER A 494 11.18 1.10 6.01
CA SER A 494 11.73 1.82 4.88
C SER A 494 11.20 3.25 4.84
N VAL A 495 12.08 4.18 4.48
CA VAL A 495 11.74 5.57 4.22
C VAL A 495 12.01 5.80 2.74
N THR A 496 10.98 6.13 1.98
CA THR A 496 11.13 6.55 0.58
C THR A 496 11.83 7.92 0.56
N GLY A 497 13.04 7.99 -0.03
CA GLY A 497 13.77 9.26 -0.18
C GLY A 497 15.31 9.20 -0.20
N SER A 498 15.96 8.04 -0.04
CA SER A 498 17.42 7.93 0.18
C SER A 498 18.23 7.36 -0.99
N GLY A 499 17.80 7.53 -2.24
CA GLY A 499 18.60 7.15 -3.42
C GLY A 499 18.48 8.23 -4.49
N ASP A 500 19.60 8.80 -4.92
CA ASP A 500 19.65 10.05 -5.70
C ASP A 500 19.46 9.89 -7.21
N ARG A 501 19.29 8.67 -7.75
CA ARG A 501 19.15 8.48 -9.21
C ARG A 501 17.75 8.08 -9.73
N VAL A 502 16.75 7.94 -8.84
CA VAL A 502 15.35 7.57 -9.22
C VAL A 502 14.32 8.53 -8.63
N LYS A 503 14.71 9.78 -8.32
CA LYS A 503 13.83 10.80 -7.73
C LYS A 503 13.19 11.65 -8.82
N GLY A 504 11.86 11.60 -9.01
CA GLY A 504 11.20 12.55 -9.92
C GLY A 504 9.75 12.26 -10.27
N LEU A 505 9.49 11.02 -10.67
CA LEU A 505 8.32 10.70 -11.49
C LEU A 505 6.98 10.76 -10.75
N ASN A 506 6.97 10.60 -9.43
CA ASN A 506 5.76 10.65 -8.59
C ASN A 506 5.77 11.86 -7.62
N ARG A 507 6.53 12.91 -7.94
CA ARG A 507 6.54 14.15 -7.12
C ARG A 507 5.20 14.90 -7.19
N TYR A 508 4.38 14.60 -8.20
CA TYR A 508 3.09 15.25 -8.47
C TYR A 508 1.90 14.48 -7.89
N GLN A 509 2.13 13.43 -7.10
CA GLN A 509 1.08 12.51 -6.62
C GLN A 509 0.31 11.90 -7.81
N GLU A 510 -0.94 12.31 -8.03
CA GLU A 510 -1.79 11.91 -9.17
C GLU A 510 -2.34 13.13 -9.93
N PHE A 511 -1.80 14.33 -9.64
CA PHE A 511 -2.39 15.60 -10.08
C PHE A 511 -1.49 16.31 -11.08
N GLY A 512 -1.99 16.48 -12.31
CA GLY A 512 -1.44 17.42 -13.27
C GLY A 512 -1.87 18.85 -12.98
N MET A 513 -1.03 19.83 -13.34
CA MET A 513 -1.41 21.25 -13.33
C MET A 513 -2.65 21.47 -14.20
N ARG A 514 -3.54 22.37 -13.78
CA ARG A 514 -4.72 22.80 -14.55
C ARG A 514 -4.60 24.26 -14.95
N LYS A 515 -5.23 24.63 -16.07
CA LYS A 515 -5.25 26.03 -16.54
C LYS A 515 -5.74 27.00 -15.47
N GLN A 516 -6.83 26.65 -14.79
CA GLN A 516 -7.41 27.46 -13.72
C GLN A 516 -6.46 27.63 -12.53
N TRP A 517 -5.68 26.59 -12.18
CA TRP A 517 -4.73 26.68 -11.06
C TRP A 517 -3.60 27.66 -11.37
N LEU A 518 -3.08 27.61 -12.60
CA LEU A 518 -2.07 28.58 -13.04
C LEU A 518 -2.65 29.99 -13.13
N ALA A 519 -3.88 30.15 -13.61
CA ALA A 519 -4.56 31.44 -13.68
C ALA A 519 -4.78 32.07 -12.29
N GLU A 520 -5.21 31.26 -11.30
CA GLU A 520 -5.33 31.71 -9.91
C GLU A 520 -3.98 32.13 -9.32
N TYR A 521 -2.93 31.34 -9.56
CA TYR A 521 -1.59 31.64 -9.09
C TYR A 521 -1.04 32.94 -9.70
N LEU A 522 -1.12 33.09 -11.03
CA LEU A 522 -0.62 34.30 -11.71
C LEU A 522 -1.43 35.56 -11.33
N ARG A 523 -2.70 35.43 -10.93
CA ARG A 523 -3.49 36.57 -10.47
C ARG A 523 -2.93 37.16 -9.17
N ASN A 524 -2.58 36.33 -8.19
CA ASN A 524 -2.15 36.76 -6.86
C ASN A 524 -0.99 35.88 -6.31
N PRO A 525 0.21 35.91 -6.92
CA PRO A 525 1.28 34.95 -6.64
C PRO A 525 1.79 34.99 -5.19
N GLN A 526 1.67 36.14 -4.51
CA GLN A 526 2.11 36.32 -3.12
C GLN A 526 1.13 35.70 -2.11
N SER A 527 -0.18 35.94 -2.25
CA SER A 527 -1.20 35.44 -1.31
C SER A 527 -1.74 34.05 -1.64
N TRP A 528 -1.61 33.59 -2.90
CA TRP A 528 -2.14 32.31 -3.37
C TRP A 528 -1.64 31.10 -2.56
N TRP A 529 -0.43 31.17 -2.00
CA TRP A 529 0.13 30.11 -1.17
C TRP A 529 -0.68 29.83 0.11
N VAL A 530 -1.47 30.80 0.56
CA VAL A 530 -2.36 30.75 1.73
C VAL A 530 -3.83 30.73 1.28
N GLU A 531 -4.16 31.52 0.26
CA GLU A 531 -5.51 31.73 -0.25
C GLU A 531 -5.69 31.09 -1.64
N ASN A 532 -5.96 29.79 -1.67
CA ASN A 532 -6.26 29.05 -2.90
C ASN A 532 -7.41 28.06 -2.69
N THR A 533 -7.96 27.57 -3.80
CA THR A 533 -9.09 26.62 -3.82
C THR A 533 -8.65 25.15 -3.80
N LEU A 534 -7.34 24.87 -3.67
CA LEU A 534 -6.78 23.54 -3.81
C LEU A 534 -6.82 22.75 -2.49
N GLY A 535 -7.11 21.45 -2.59
CA GLY A 535 -6.89 20.53 -1.48
C GLY A 535 -5.39 20.36 -1.18
N ASN A 536 -5.03 20.00 0.06
CA ASN A 536 -3.63 19.90 0.51
C ASN A 536 -2.69 19.15 -0.46
N ARG A 537 -3.13 18.01 -1.02
CA ARG A 537 -2.33 17.24 -1.99
C ARG A 537 -2.22 17.87 -3.37
N GLN A 538 -3.25 18.60 -3.79
CA GLN A 538 -3.24 19.35 -5.05
C GLN A 538 -2.27 20.54 -4.93
N LEU A 539 -2.27 21.23 -3.78
CA LEU A 539 -1.33 22.30 -3.48
C LEU A 539 0.13 21.79 -3.44
N GLU A 540 0.37 20.63 -2.82
CA GLU A 540 1.70 19.98 -2.85
C GLU A 540 2.17 19.66 -4.28
N ALA A 541 1.29 19.11 -5.12
CA ALA A 541 1.62 18.82 -6.51
C ALA A 541 1.86 20.11 -7.33
N MET A 542 1.01 21.12 -7.15
CA MET A 542 1.12 22.42 -7.84
C MET A 542 2.42 23.14 -7.48
N ARG A 543 2.88 23.08 -6.23
CA ARG A 543 4.21 23.60 -5.80
C ARG A 543 5.35 23.00 -6.63
N VAL A 544 5.32 21.70 -6.86
CA VAL A 544 6.34 21.02 -7.66
C VAL A 544 6.27 21.48 -9.11
N TRP A 545 5.07 21.56 -9.68
CA TRP A 545 4.87 22.01 -11.05
C TRP A 545 5.35 23.45 -11.28
N LEU A 546 5.00 24.39 -10.39
CA LEU A 546 5.43 25.80 -10.49
C LEU A 546 6.95 25.95 -10.42
N ARG A 547 7.59 25.22 -9.50
CA ARG A 547 9.04 25.23 -9.37
C ARG A 547 9.73 24.67 -10.60
N GLU A 548 9.29 23.50 -11.07
CA GLU A 548 9.95 22.83 -12.20
C GLU A 548 9.64 23.52 -13.54
N ALA A 549 8.54 24.28 -13.62
CA ALA A 549 8.29 25.21 -14.72
C ALA A 549 9.06 26.54 -14.57
N GLU A 550 9.82 26.72 -13.49
CA GLU A 550 10.61 27.93 -13.15
C GLU A 550 9.78 29.20 -12.96
N LEU A 551 8.52 29.08 -12.50
CA LEU A 551 7.68 30.24 -12.17
C LEU A 551 7.87 30.73 -10.73
N ALA A 552 8.34 29.85 -9.83
CA ALA A 552 8.52 30.13 -8.40
C ALA A 552 9.87 29.61 -7.87
N GLU A 553 10.49 30.34 -6.94
CA GLU A 553 11.77 29.96 -6.32
C GLU A 553 11.64 28.93 -5.20
N ASN A 554 12.75 28.25 -4.89
CA ASN A 554 12.87 27.19 -3.88
C ASN A 554 12.87 27.72 -2.43
N GLN A 555 11.77 28.35 -1.98
CA GLN A 555 11.37 28.70 -0.59
C GLN A 555 10.86 30.15 -0.41
N SER A 556 10.86 31.00 -1.45
CA SER A 556 10.29 32.35 -1.39
C SER A 556 8.91 32.41 -2.07
N LEU A 557 8.03 33.29 -1.58
CA LEU A 557 6.65 33.49 -2.07
C LEU A 557 6.59 34.31 -3.38
N GLY A 558 7.73 34.58 -4.03
CA GLY A 558 7.86 35.48 -5.18
C GLY A 558 7.89 34.76 -6.53
N LEU A 559 7.49 35.48 -7.59
CA LEU A 559 7.70 35.06 -8.97
C LEU A 559 9.20 35.14 -9.31
N THR A 560 9.65 34.25 -10.19
CA THR A 560 10.96 34.40 -10.84
C THR A 560 10.88 35.48 -11.94
N PRO A 561 12.02 35.96 -12.49
CA PRO A 561 12.00 36.86 -13.66
C PRO A 561 11.23 36.31 -14.87
N LEU A 562 11.15 34.98 -14.99
CA LEU A 562 10.30 34.29 -15.96
C LEU A 562 8.83 34.36 -15.56
N GLY A 563 8.53 34.08 -14.29
CA GLY A 563 7.19 34.16 -13.71
C GLY A 563 6.55 35.54 -13.89
N ASP A 564 7.31 36.62 -13.69
CA ASP A 564 6.84 38.01 -13.89
C ASP A 564 6.39 38.28 -15.33
N ARG A 565 7.13 37.78 -16.31
CA ARG A 565 6.78 37.92 -17.74
C ARG A 565 5.56 37.08 -18.12
N LEU A 566 5.47 35.87 -17.59
CA LEU A 566 4.32 35.00 -17.80
C LEU A 566 3.06 35.50 -17.08
N GLN A 567 3.22 36.22 -15.97
CA GLN A 567 2.11 36.90 -15.30
C GLN A 567 1.46 37.95 -16.21
N GLN A 568 2.27 38.73 -16.95
CA GLN A 568 1.78 39.74 -17.90
C GLN A 568 1.05 39.12 -19.09
N LEU A 569 1.52 37.97 -19.60
CA LEU A 569 0.83 37.22 -20.66
C LEU A 569 -0.45 36.51 -20.18
N GLY A 570 -0.45 36.05 -18.93
CA GLY A 570 -1.53 35.29 -18.33
C GLY A 570 -1.62 33.83 -18.81
N ALA A 571 -2.45 33.04 -18.11
CA ALA A 571 -2.63 31.61 -18.38
C ALA A 571 -3.52 31.31 -19.61
N ASP A 572 -4.15 32.32 -20.20
CA ASP A 572 -4.95 32.16 -21.43
C ASP A 572 -4.12 32.19 -22.70
N HIS A 573 -2.91 32.78 -22.65
CA HIS A 573 -2.03 32.89 -23.81
C HIS A 573 -1.26 31.58 -24.07
N LEU A 574 -1.24 31.11 -25.32
CA LEU A 574 -0.59 29.84 -25.68
C LEU A 574 0.93 29.85 -25.47
N LEU A 575 1.58 31.00 -25.68
CA LEU A 575 3.02 31.19 -25.39
C LEU A 575 3.35 30.85 -23.94
N THR A 576 2.48 31.18 -22.98
CA THR A 576 2.68 30.83 -21.57
C THR A 576 2.83 29.33 -21.38
N TRP A 577 1.97 28.54 -22.03
CA TRP A 577 2.01 27.09 -21.95
C TRP A 577 3.18 26.48 -22.71
N ALA A 578 3.56 27.05 -23.86
CA ALA A 578 4.74 26.61 -24.59
C ALA A 578 6.04 26.80 -23.76
N VAL A 579 6.15 27.91 -23.04
CA VAL A 579 7.26 28.21 -22.13
C VAL A 579 7.24 27.30 -20.90
N VAL A 580 6.07 27.12 -20.26
CA VAL A 580 5.90 26.17 -19.15
C VAL A 580 6.31 24.77 -19.58
N TRP A 581 5.88 24.31 -20.75
CA TRP A 581 6.22 23.00 -21.28
C TRP A 581 7.72 22.84 -21.52
N THR A 582 8.37 23.85 -22.10
CA THR A 582 9.82 23.84 -22.36
C THR A 582 10.60 23.65 -21.06
N ASN A 583 10.26 24.40 -20.01
CA ASN A 583 10.94 24.25 -18.71
C ASN A 583 10.59 22.95 -18.00
N LEU A 584 9.35 22.48 -18.11
CA LEU A 584 9.00 21.17 -17.57
C LEU A 584 9.76 20.05 -18.28
N ALA A 585 9.89 20.08 -19.60
CA ALA A 585 10.68 19.08 -20.33
C ALA A 585 12.16 19.07 -19.88
N HIS A 586 12.68 20.22 -19.45
CA HIS A 586 14.02 20.37 -18.93
C HIS A 586 14.18 19.87 -17.48
N ASN A 587 13.25 20.24 -16.59
CA ASN A 587 13.39 20.08 -15.14
C ASN A 587 12.58 18.93 -14.53
N SER A 588 11.49 18.50 -15.18
CA SER A 588 10.64 17.41 -14.74
C SER A 588 11.08 16.11 -15.38
N ALA A 589 11.53 15.15 -14.55
CA ALA A 589 11.84 13.80 -15.03
C ALA A 589 10.66 13.11 -15.73
N LEU A 590 9.42 13.48 -15.37
CA LEU A 590 8.21 12.91 -15.97
C LEU A 590 7.93 13.49 -17.36
N VAL A 591 8.02 14.81 -17.49
CA VAL A 591 7.80 15.45 -18.79
C VAL A 591 8.97 15.18 -19.72
N ASN A 592 10.20 15.17 -19.20
CA ASN A 592 11.38 14.74 -19.94
C ASN A 592 11.22 13.32 -20.49
N TRP A 593 10.86 12.34 -19.65
CA TRP A 593 10.56 10.98 -20.10
C TRP A 593 9.48 10.95 -21.19
N TYR A 594 8.40 11.74 -21.05
CA TYR A 594 7.33 11.76 -22.03
C TYR A 594 7.77 12.31 -23.40
N VAL A 595 8.55 13.40 -23.42
CA VAL A 595 9.02 13.96 -24.70
C VAL A 595 10.01 13.02 -25.38
N GLN A 596 10.84 12.33 -24.61
CA GLN A 596 11.90 11.42 -25.08
C GLN A 596 11.37 10.05 -25.58
N GLU A 597 10.49 9.42 -24.81
CA GLU A 597 10.15 8.01 -25.00
C GLU A 597 8.82 7.79 -25.74
N VAL A 598 7.92 8.77 -25.72
CA VAL A 598 6.62 8.64 -26.40
C VAL A 598 6.75 9.14 -27.83
N GLY A 599 6.48 8.30 -28.83
CA GLY A 599 6.56 8.68 -30.25
C GLY A 599 5.42 9.60 -30.72
N TRP A 600 5.68 10.36 -31.79
CA TRP A 600 4.67 11.15 -32.51
C TRP A 600 3.72 10.27 -33.33
N GLY A 601 2.45 10.64 -33.46
CA GLY A 601 1.44 9.92 -34.24
C GLY A 601 0.99 8.57 -33.67
N ILE A 602 1.56 8.12 -32.55
CA ILE A 602 1.22 6.84 -31.92
C ILE A 602 0.10 7.04 -30.90
N ARG A 603 -0.93 6.20 -30.99
CA ARG A 603 -2.05 6.17 -30.03
C ARG A 603 -1.66 5.40 -28.78
N TRP A 604 -1.61 6.08 -27.63
CA TRP A 604 -1.23 5.47 -26.36
C TRP A 604 -2.39 5.43 -25.36
N THR A 605 -2.73 4.23 -24.87
CA THR A 605 -3.62 4.10 -23.70
C THR A 605 -2.86 4.41 -22.42
N LYS A 606 -3.55 4.78 -21.33
CA LYS A 606 -2.91 4.94 -20.00
C LYS A 606 -2.11 3.70 -19.60
N ARG A 607 -2.66 2.50 -19.83
CA ARG A 607 -1.96 1.23 -19.55
C ARG A 607 -0.71 1.09 -20.42
N GLY A 608 -0.80 1.45 -21.70
CA GLY A 608 0.36 1.45 -22.61
C GLY A 608 1.49 2.37 -22.12
N LEU A 609 1.15 3.59 -21.69
CA LEU A 609 2.13 4.53 -21.12
C LEU A 609 2.77 3.98 -19.84
N VAL A 610 1.97 3.36 -18.94
CA VAL A 610 2.48 2.72 -17.73
C VAL A 610 3.46 1.60 -18.06
N SER A 611 3.18 0.79 -19.09
CA SER A 611 4.05 -0.30 -19.53
C SER A 611 5.34 0.19 -20.18
N LEU A 612 5.34 1.38 -20.80
CA LEU A 612 6.52 1.99 -21.42
C LEU A 612 7.51 2.53 -20.36
N MET A 613 7.05 2.81 -19.14
CA MET A 613 7.92 3.27 -18.04
C MET A 613 8.74 2.11 -17.44
N SER A 614 9.99 2.40 -17.05
CA SER A 614 10.90 1.43 -16.41
C SER A 614 10.26 0.63 -15.28
N GLU A 615 10.46 -0.69 -15.31
CA GLU A 615 9.96 -1.63 -14.30
C GLU A 615 10.62 -1.50 -12.93
N ASP A 616 11.69 -0.72 -12.82
CA ASP A 616 12.35 -0.41 -11.54
C ASP A 616 11.45 0.40 -10.57
N LEU A 617 10.37 0.99 -11.11
CA LEU A 617 9.36 1.72 -10.36
C LEU A 617 8.19 0.82 -9.97
N SER A 618 7.67 0.99 -8.75
CA SER A 618 6.45 0.28 -8.34
C SER A 618 5.30 0.60 -9.30
N GLN A 619 4.44 -0.38 -9.58
CA GLN A 619 3.27 -0.20 -10.45
C GLN A 619 2.47 1.06 -10.08
N ARG A 620 2.21 1.24 -8.78
CA ARG A 620 1.49 2.42 -8.28
C ARG A 620 2.20 3.74 -8.58
N THR A 621 3.53 3.78 -8.51
CA THR A 621 4.33 4.97 -8.85
C THR A 621 4.21 5.32 -10.32
N ARG A 622 4.20 4.30 -11.20
CA ARG A 622 4.02 4.48 -12.65
C ARG A 622 2.61 4.96 -12.98
N GLU A 623 1.58 4.33 -12.39
CA GLU A 623 0.17 4.72 -12.56
C GLU A 623 -0.06 6.18 -12.14
N ASN A 624 0.39 6.53 -10.94
CA ASN A 624 0.35 7.91 -10.42
C ASN A 624 1.02 8.93 -11.36
N ALA A 625 2.22 8.61 -11.86
CA ALA A 625 2.97 9.46 -12.76
C ALA A 625 2.21 9.68 -14.09
N VAL A 626 1.67 8.60 -14.67
CA VAL A 626 0.85 8.67 -15.90
C VAL A 626 -0.43 9.46 -15.65
N ASP A 627 -1.07 9.31 -14.50
CA ASP A 627 -2.27 10.09 -14.15
C ASP A 627 -1.98 11.58 -14.02
N ALA A 628 -0.86 11.95 -13.40
CA ALA A 628 -0.43 13.34 -13.31
C ALA A 628 -0.11 13.93 -14.69
N LEU A 629 0.61 13.18 -15.54
CA LEU A 629 0.96 13.59 -16.91
C LEU A 629 -0.28 13.75 -17.79
N VAL A 630 -1.17 12.75 -17.82
CA VAL A 630 -2.41 12.83 -18.60
C VAL A 630 -3.30 13.94 -18.05
N GLY A 631 -3.33 14.14 -16.73
CA GLY A 631 -4.02 15.26 -16.10
C GLY A 631 -3.48 16.62 -16.56
N LEU A 632 -2.15 16.77 -16.70
CA LEU A 632 -1.50 17.98 -17.19
C LEU A 632 -1.90 18.25 -18.65
N LEU A 633 -1.83 17.24 -19.52
CA LEU A 633 -2.14 17.38 -20.95
C LEU A 633 -3.62 17.71 -21.19
N THR A 634 -4.53 17.13 -20.41
CA THR A 634 -5.97 17.21 -20.66
C THR A 634 -6.71 18.34 -19.95
N HIS A 635 -6.10 18.97 -18.95
CA HIS A 635 -6.67 20.13 -18.25
C HIS A 635 -5.94 21.46 -18.56
N THR A 636 -5.07 21.45 -19.57
CA THR A 636 -4.34 22.62 -20.05
C THR A 636 -4.38 22.67 -21.58
N PRO A 637 -4.05 23.82 -22.20
CA PRO A 637 -3.94 23.93 -23.65
C PRO A 637 -2.86 23.04 -24.29
N LEU A 638 -1.96 22.45 -23.48
CA LEU A 638 -0.85 21.61 -23.97
C LEU A 638 -1.33 20.44 -24.83
N GLY A 639 -2.40 19.75 -24.42
CA GLY A 639 -2.92 18.59 -25.13
C GLY A 639 -3.55 18.96 -26.47
N GLU A 640 -4.68 19.68 -26.43
CA GLU A 640 -5.53 19.92 -27.60
C GLU A 640 -5.03 21.06 -28.50
N GLN A 641 -4.50 22.16 -27.94
CA GLN A 641 -4.13 23.34 -28.74
C GLN A 641 -2.68 23.29 -29.24
N LEU A 642 -1.75 22.76 -28.44
CA LEU A 642 -0.36 22.54 -28.87
C LEU A 642 -0.13 21.14 -29.47
N GLY A 643 -1.14 20.27 -29.45
CA GLY A 643 -1.05 18.93 -30.05
C GLY A 643 -0.08 17.99 -29.34
N LEU A 644 0.25 18.23 -28.06
CA LEU A 644 1.27 17.47 -27.32
C LEU A 644 0.70 16.22 -26.65
N GLY A 645 -0.61 15.99 -26.74
CA GLY A 645 -1.30 14.87 -26.11
C GLY A 645 -2.82 14.98 -26.22
N CYS A 646 -3.33 15.00 -27.46
CA CYS A 646 -4.76 15.06 -27.73
C CYS A 646 -5.46 13.82 -27.18
N ALA A 647 -6.46 14.01 -26.32
CA ALA A 647 -7.13 12.92 -25.63
C ALA A 647 -8.36 12.41 -26.38
N GLU A 648 -8.41 11.11 -26.64
CA GLU A 648 -9.61 10.43 -27.11
C GLU A 648 -10.51 10.09 -25.92
N ARG A 649 -11.75 10.57 -25.92
CA ARG A 649 -12.68 10.42 -24.79
C ARG A 649 -13.86 9.53 -25.14
N LYS A 650 -14.24 8.66 -24.20
CA LYS A 650 -15.53 7.96 -24.20
C LYS A 650 -16.30 8.39 -22.94
N GLY A 651 -17.21 9.34 -23.10
CA GLY A 651 -17.84 10.04 -21.97
C GLY A 651 -16.79 10.82 -21.18
N ARG A 652 -16.76 10.64 -19.85
CA ARG A 652 -15.77 11.30 -18.97
C ARG A 652 -14.41 10.58 -18.91
N VAL A 653 -14.28 9.42 -19.54
CA VAL A 653 -13.07 8.58 -19.44
C VAL A 653 -12.17 8.81 -20.64
N ILE A 654 -10.90 9.13 -20.36
CA ILE A 654 -9.84 9.21 -21.36
C ILE A 654 -9.43 7.79 -21.77
N GLN A 655 -9.62 7.44 -23.04
CA GLN A 655 -9.27 6.15 -23.62
C GLN A 655 -7.79 6.08 -24.01
N ALA A 656 -7.31 7.13 -24.67
CA ALA A 656 -5.95 7.24 -25.16
C ALA A 656 -5.52 8.71 -25.31
N VAL A 657 -4.22 8.93 -25.46
CA VAL A 657 -3.60 10.21 -25.83
C VAL A 657 -2.68 10.00 -27.03
N THR A 658 -2.64 10.99 -27.93
CA THR A 658 -1.79 10.96 -29.13
C THR A 658 -1.08 12.29 -29.30
N LYS A 659 0.22 12.26 -29.61
CA LYS A 659 0.98 13.47 -29.96
C LYS A 659 0.87 13.76 -31.46
N HIS A 660 0.38 14.93 -31.84
CA HIS A 660 0.24 15.36 -33.24
C HIS A 660 1.22 16.47 -33.64
N GLY A 661 1.77 17.18 -32.67
CA GLY A 661 2.62 18.35 -32.90
C GLY A 661 1.80 19.63 -32.99
N TRP A 662 2.46 20.76 -32.78
CA TRP A 662 1.85 22.08 -32.80
C TRP A 662 1.81 22.60 -34.23
N ALA A 663 0.60 22.67 -34.80
CA ALA A 663 0.41 22.98 -36.23
C ALA A 663 0.83 24.41 -36.60
N ASP A 664 0.59 25.38 -35.71
CA ASP A 664 0.94 26.79 -35.91
C ASP A 664 1.66 27.32 -34.66
N PRO A 665 2.96 27.01 -34.51
CA PRO A 665 3.72 27.40 -33.33
C PRO A 665 4.03 28.90 -33.33
N HIS A 666 3.90 29.51 -32.15
CA HIS A 666 4.30 30.91 -31.98
C HIS A 666 5.82 31.07 -32.17
N PRO A 667 6.31 31.96 -33.05
CA PRO A 667 7.75 32.07 -33.35
C PRO A 667 8.62 32.29 -32.11
N VAL A 668 8.15 33.12 -31.18
CA VAL A 668 8.85 33.40 -29.91
C VAL A 668 8.95 32.15 -29.01
N ALA A 669 8.02 31.20 -29.09
CA ALA A 669 8.13 29.94 -28.35
C ALA A 669 9.26 29.06 -28.90
N LEU A 670 9.44 29.05 -30.23
CA LEU A 670 10.53 28.32 -30.88
C LEU A 670 11.89 28.95 -30.53
N LEU A 671 11.97 30.28 -30.55
CA LEU A 671 13.17 31.01 -30.14
C LEU A 671 13.50 30.77 -28.66
N TYR A 672 12.49 30.80 -27.78
CA TYR A 672 12.65 30.49 -26.35
C TYR A 672 13.23 29.08 -26.15
N ALA A 673 12.68 28.07 -26.82
CA ALA A 673 13.17 26.70 -26.75
C ALA A 673 14.63 26.57 -27.22
N LEU A 674 15.01 27.26 -28.29
CA LEU A 674 16.40 27.30 -28.77
C LEU A 674 17.35 27.92 -27.75
N TYR A 675 16.96 29.04 -27.13
CA TYR A 675 17.77 29.65 -26.07
C TYR A 675 17.88 28.75 -24.83
N ARG A 676 16.81 28.06 -24.43
CA ARG A 676 16.90 27.08 -23.32
C ARG A 676 17.81 25.91 -23.65
N LEU A 677 17.78 25.43 -24.89
CA LEU A 677 18.71 24.40 -25.36
C LEU A 677 20.15 24.92 -25.34
N ALA A 678 20.38 26.16 -25.77
CA ALA A 678 21.71 26.78 -25.77
C ALA A 678 22.28 26.98 -24.38
N GLU A 679 21.48 27.47 -23.44
CA GLU A 679 21.85 27.60 -22.03
C GLU A 679 22.21 26.24 -21.42
N LYS A 680 21.44 25.19 -21.73
CA LYS A 680 21.70 23.82 -21.26
C LYS A 680 23.04 23.28 -21.77
N LEU A 681 23.33 23.48 -23.04
CA LEU A 681 24.51 22.93 -23.71
C LEU A 681 25.72 23.86 -23.61
N THR A 682 25.56 25.06 -23.06
CA THR A 682 26.56 26.13 -23.08
C THR A 682 27.10 26.39 -24.50
N ARG A 683 26.20 26.31 -25.50
CA ARG A 683 26.53 26.42 -26.93
C ARG A 683 25.39 27.11 -27.68
N TYR A 684 25.71 28.15 -28.44
CA TYR A 684 24.74 29.03 -29.09
C TYR A 684 24.71 28.90 -30.61
N ASN A 685 25.34 27.86 -31.16
CA ASN A 685 25.29 27.54 -32.58
C ASN A 685 24.82 26.10 -32.80
N PHE A 686 23.93 25.92 -33.78
CA PHE A 686 23.32 24.63 -34.10
C PHE A 686 23.21 24.46 -35.61
N THR A 687 23.24 23.23 -36.09
CA THR A 687 22.78 22.96 -37.46
C THR A 687 21.30 22.65 -37.45
N LEU A 688 20.58 22.92 -38.55
CA LEU A 688 19.18 22.50 -38.64
C LEU A 688 19.03 20.98 -38.46
N SER A 689 19.95 20.18 -39.01
CA SER A 689 19.92 18.72 -38.89
C SER A 689 19.99 18.26 -37.42
N GLU A 690 20.85 18.90 -36.63
CA GLU A 690 21.00 18.62 -35.20
C GLU A 690 19.71 18.86 -34.42
N LEU A 691 18.91 19.86 -34.81
CA LEU A 691 17.61 20.13 -34.17
C LEU A 691 16.56 19.03 -34.42
N PHE A 692 16.82 18.08 -35.32
CA PHE A 692 15.95 16.91 -35.55
C PHE A 692 16.55 15.60 -35.02
N GLU A 693 17.74 15.64 -34.41
CA GLU A 693 18.34 14.45 -33.79
C GLU A 693 17.53 13.99 -32.58
N GLU A 694 17.50 12.67 -32.38
CA GLU A 694 16.82 12.09 -31.24
C GLU A 694 17.49 12.53 -29.93
N LYS A 695 16.66 12.81 -28.92
CA LYS A 695 17.04 13.10 -27.53
C LYS A 695 17.58 14.49 -27.21
N ILE A 696 17.62 15.41 -28.16
CA ILE A 696 17.90 16.81 -27.91
C ILE A 696 16.58 17.57 -27.65
N GLU A 697 16.51 18.42 -26.63
CA GLU A 697 15.33 19.24 -26.27
C GLU A 697 15.09 20.39 -27.28
N SER A 698 15.10 20.07 -28.57
CA SER A 698 14.89 21.00 -29.67
C SER A 698 13.41 21.36 -29.83
N PRO A 699 13.08 22.40 -30.62
CA PRO A 699 11.69 22.70 -30.97
C PRO A 699 10.94 21.51 -31.61
N PHE A 700 11.64 20.63 -32.33
CA PHE A 700 11.04 19.40 -32.88
C PHE A 700 10.64 18.44 -31.76
N LEU A 701 11.52 18.13 -30.81
CA LEU A 701 11.21 17.19 -29.73
C LEU A 701 10.14 17.76 -28.77
N LEU A 702 10.18 19.07 -28.51
CA LEU A 702 9.27 19.74 -27.59
C LEU A 702 7.87 19.94 -28.17
N PHE A 703 7.78 20.31 -29.45
CA PHE A 703 6.53 20.77 -30.06
C PHE A 703 6.10 19.99 -31.32
N GLY A 704 6.89 19.05 -31.82
CA GLY A 704 6.55 18.25 -33.00
C GLY A 704 6.52 19.06 -34.30
N VAL A 705 7.29 20.15 -34.36
CA VAL A 705 7.34 21.06 -35.52
C VAL A 705 8.21 20.44 -36.61
N GLY A 706 7.64 20.16 -37.78
CA GLY A 706 8.35 19.57 -38.90
C GLY A 706 9.44 20.48 -39.50
N ARG A 707 10.38 19.87 -40.23
CA ARG A 707 11.59 20.54 -40.79
C ARG A 707 11.29 21.77 -41.62
N GLU A 708 10.39 21.68 -42.59
CA GLU A 708 10.04 22.79 -43.47
C GLU A 708 9.40 23.96 -42.70
N LEU A 709 8.55 23.65 -41.72
CA LEU A 709 7.87 24.65 -40.92
C LEU A 709 8.85 25.35 -39.97
N LEU A 710 9.71 24.59 -39.28
CA LEU A 710 10.73 25.14 -38.40
C LEU A 710 11.69 26.05 -39.18
N THR A 711 12.19 25.59 -40.33
CA THR A 711 13.10 26.35 -41.20
C THR A 711 12.50 27.71 -41.57
N ARG A 712 11.23 27.73 -42.01
CA ARG A 712 10.53 28.98 -42.36
C ARG A 712 10.42 29.94 -41.17
N TYR A 713 10.08 29.46 -39.98
CA TYR A 713 10.00 30.32 -38.79
C TYR A 713 11.38 30.84 -38.36
N LEU A 714 12.44 30.02 -38.42
CA LEU A 714 13.78 30.46 -38.05
C LEU A 714 14.34 31.49 -39.04
N GLN A 715 14.10 31.33 -40.34
CA GLN A 715 14.44 32.34 -41.35
C GLN A 715 13.65 33.64 -41.11
N GLY A 716 12.35 33.54 -40.84
CA GLY A 716 11.51 34.69 -40.49
C GLY A 716 11.98 35.41 -39.23
N LEU A 717 12.38 34.67 -38.19
CA LEU A 717 12.96 35.25 -36.98
C LEU A 717 14.32 35.91 -37.27
N SER A 718 15.16 35.30 -38.10
CA SER A 718 16.47 35.86 -38.46
C SER A 718 16.36 37.19 -39.21
N VAL A 719 15.35 37.35 -40.06
CA VAL A 719 15.10 38.60 -40.78
C VAL A 719 14.51 39.67 -39.83
N ASN A 720 13.57 39.28 -38.98
CA ASN A 720 12.84 40.24 -38.15
C ASN A 720 13.56 40.60 -36.83
N ARG A 721 14.45 39.73 -36.36
CA ARG A 721 15.17 39.80 -35.07
C ARG A 721 16.63 39.36 -35.22
N PRO A 722 17.42 40.01 -36.10
CA PRO A 722 18.84 39.67 -36.31
C PRO A 722 19.70 39.87 -35.06
N ASP A 723 19.20 40.63 -34.08
CA ASP A 723 19.82 40.87 -32.78
C ASP A 723 19.67 39.69 -31.79
N TRP A 724 18.89 38.67 -32.15
CA TRP A 724 18.68 37.44 -31.38
C TRP A 724 19.15 36.18 -32.10
N ILE A 725 18.92 36.11 -33.42
CA ILE A 725 19.15 34.89 -34.19
C ILE A 725 19.60 35.22 -35.62
N ARG A 726 20.59 34.48 -36.10
CA ARG A 726 21.07 34.53 -37.48
C ARG A 726 21.04 33.13 -38.09
N VAL A 727 20.45 33.00 -39.28
CA VAL A 727 20.43 31.73 -40.04
C VAL A 727 21.23 31.91 -41.33
N GLU A 728 22.26 31.08 -41.52
CA GLU A 728 23.12 31.09 -42.71
C GLU A 728 22.98 29.78 -43.50
N ALA A 729 22.69 29.89 -44.80
CA ALA A 729 22.60 28.73 -45.68
C ALA A 729 23.97 28.38 -46.28
N VAL A 730 24.52 27.21 -45.96
CA VAL A 730 25.78 26.71 -46.56
C VAL A 730 25.54 25.33 -47.15
N ARG A 731 25.43 25.25 -48.50
CA ARG A 731 25.44 23.99 -49.29
C ARG A 731 24.65 22.84 -48.60
N ASP A 732 23.37 23.07 -48.35
CA ASP A 732 22.38 22.15 -47.73
C ASP A 732 22.43 21.98 -46.19
N LEU A 733 23.33 22.70 -45.50
CA LEU A 733 23.39 22.79 -44.04
C LEU A 733 23.13 24.24 -43.59
N ASP A 734 21.91 24.49 -43.13
CA ASP A 734 21.57 25.77 -42.50
C ASP A 734 22.13 25.80 -41.07
N ASN A 735 22.99 26.77 -40.79
CA ASN A 735 23.53 27.04 -39.45
C ASN A 735 22.67 28.10 -38.76
N VAL A 736 22.30 27.83 -37.51
CA VAL A 736 21.53 28.71 -36.63
C VAL A 736 22.47 29.22 -35.55
N TYR A 737 22.64 30.54 -35.48
CA TYR A 737 23.43 31.22 -34.45
C TYR A 737 22.52 32.05 -33.56
N LEU A 738 22.67 31.92 -32.25
CA LEU A 738 21.98 32.72 -31.24
C LEU A 738 22.97 33.69 -30.59
N GLU A 739 22.47 34.82 -30.09
CA GLU A 739 23.31 35.81 -29.39
C GLU A 739 23.66 35.31 -27.97
N GLU A 740 24.96 35.11 -27.69
CA GLU A 740 25.49 34.51 -26.44
C GLU A 740 25.22 35.36 -25.18
N GLY A 741 24.98 36.67 -25.34
CA GLY A 741 24.72 37.59 -24.24
C GLY A 741 23.29 37.60 -23.70
N ARG A 742 22.36 36.83 -24.29
CA ARG A 742 20.94 36.85 -23.94
C ARG A 742 20.48 35.56 -23.27
N ARG A 743 19.49 35.70 -22.38
CA ARG A 743 18.86 34.60 -21.65
C ARG A 743 17.50 34.26 -22.24
N ALA A 744 17.10 33.00 -22.09
CA ALA A 744 15.87 32.49 -22.66
C ALA A 744 14.64 33.28 -22.24
N PHE A 745 14.50 33.64 -20.97
CA PHE A 745 13.31 34.38 -20.51
C PHE A 745 13.21 35.80 -21.10
N GLU A 746 14.32 36.41 -21.52
CA GLU A 746 14.32 37.74 -22.15
C GLU A 746 13.68 37.70 -23.55
N VAL A 747 13.60 36.52 -24.18
CA VAL A 747 12.90 36.31 -25.46
C VAL A 747 11.42 36.73 -25.37
N LEU A 748 10.81 36.63 -24.18
CA LEU A 748 9.41 37.03 -23.97
C LEU A 748 9.20 38.54 -24.04
N ASP A 749 10.26 39.34 -23.83
CA ASP A 749 10.20 40.80 -23.92
C ASP A 749 9.89 41.26 -25.35
N LEU A 750 10.16 40.41 -26.35
CA LEU A 750 9.81 40.66 -27.76
C LEU A 750 8.30 40.73 -28.03
N VAL A 751 7.50 40.14 -27.14
CA VAL A 751 6.03 40.14 -27.20
C VAL A 751 5.48 41.19 -26.24
N LEU A 752 6.05 41.28 -25.03
CA LEU A 752 5.58 42.20 -23.99
C LEU A 752 5.83 43.67 -24.34
N ALA A 753 6.88 44.01 -25.09
CA ALA A 753 7.16 45.37 -25.54
C ALA A 753 6.17 45.90 -26.62
N ARG A 754 5.14 45.13 -26.99
CA ARG A 754 4.10 45.50 -27.96
C ARG A 754 2.67 45.50 -27.38
N THR A 755 2.54 45.33 -26.07
CA THR A 755 1.31 45.52 -25.28
C THR A 755 1.49 46.73 -24.38
#